data_AF-A0A2N7QEI2-F1
#
_entry.id   AF-A0A2N7QEI2-F1
#
_cell.length_a   1.000
_cell.length_b   1.000
_cell.length_c   1.000
_cell.angle_alpha   90.00
_cell.angle_beta   90.00
_cell.angle_gamma   90.00
#
_symmetry.space_group_name_H-M   'P 1'
#
loop_
_entity.id
_entity.type
_entity.pdbx_description
1 polymer ?
#
loop_
_entity_poly.entity_id
_entity_poly.type
_entity_poly.pdbx_seq_one_letter_code
_entity_poly.pdbx_strand_id
1 'polypeptide(L)'
;MKKGFVLFIIWALFFLLAGPISEAQSPFEFIRLDEIKTARLSSARIPGSSLTPNTIILFSMSEGRFGKLLVKSSDYNLMLAWVTFQADGAVYSRGDNLTIRGTFTCDLDSGQETRTSADFWWQISSQTEKYLTPQNGAAFAIYTPPTATRSDTISGQRPSSQRIETSTTSIESTKQIEQTKSTNLTDKLRKVVKIKDQIVQAKTASSISSAPLQSQRVQEPMFIPGQVLGLRHNLNNELLSKDNYMVFFSASAKMLVTRMYGGDFGAPLHRGYEWWMVNDDSSANSDSYVLPPGVVFALKHNKNQIDEDCITLFGRDPIKGPDEFSRFKKYRGGDIGEGSHAGDGYFWYESTGQDFSDWSMVNRLPKYTVIGLKHSKNQKDKVLVWQGKAYDPANPNISPPPGFRRVFGGDRGARSGEGYYWYEKIDGPEIVSIPTLSVTLSRSLLASNADPRELDLDGDGLVDSQENELAMMLRPYLIFDSDESARQSHEPVVVYQVYPFLPNTRVGIRWVFLFRKDGGYSENSWCESLDAHDGDNDAAYYELYSEDNGITWKLRAILLGYIWPKESRLEVYDLTHPIIYMSASKHHMYFTRDWDHRDSLYSTYIKGPGRCNDDVNGLGARFLADITSFRAANPSILFNNVGELERHPSPPFVNDLSIYFSGHSVWGEKDFYSKECGPIKAKLLPLWIPAKLWGGGSPSDSNTADPGRRRKIK
;
A
#
# COMPACT_ATOMS: atom_id res chain seq x y z
N MET A 1 -53.37 13.12 12.52
CA MET A 1 -52.32 13.18 11.47
C MET A 1 -51.17 14.13 11.77
N LYS A 2 -51.38 15.36 12.28
CA LYS A 2 -50.27 16.34 12.44
C LYS A 2 -49.16 15.97 13.44
N LYS A 3 -49.43 15.21 14.50
CA LYS A 3 -48.40 14.81 15.50
C LYS A 3 -47.44 13.71 15.01
N GLY A 4 -47.92 12.80 14.14
CA GLY A 4 -47.08 11.73 13.58
C GLY A 4 -46.07 12.23 12.55
N PHE A 5 -46.45 13.25 11.78
CA PHE A 5 -45.59 13.84 10.75
C PHE A 5 -44.40 14.61 11.34
N VAL A 6 -44.61 15.32 12.46
CA VAL A 6 -43.52 16.02 13.17
C VAL A 6 -42.54 15.02 13.78
N LEU A 7 -43.02 13.90 14.34
CA LEU A 7 -42.14 12.86 14.89
C LEU A 7 -41.33 12.17 13.79
N PHE A 8 -41.93 11.95 12.61
CA PHE A 8 -41.25 11.38 11.45
C PHE A 8 -40.19 12.33 10.88
N ILE A 9 -40.46 13.63 10.81
CA ILE A 9 -39.45 14.63 10.37
C ILE A 9 -38.30 14.72 11.37
N ILE A 10 -38.57 14.68 12.68
CA ILE A 10 -37.50 14.67 13.70
C ILE A 10 -36.67 13.39 13.60
N TRP A 11 -37.29 12.24 13.38
CA TRP A 11 -36.59 10.97 13.14
C TRP A 11 -35.76 10.99 11.84
N ALA A 12 -36.31 11.54 10.76
CA ALA A 12 -35.61 11.66 9.48
C ALA A 12 -34.45 12.65 9.57
N LEU A 13 -34.59 13.78 10.26
CA LEU A 13 -33.49 14.72 10.51
C LEU A 13 -32.39 14.10 11.40
N PHE A 14 -32.75 13.27 12.38
CA PHE A 14 -31.77 12.60 13.23
C PHE A 14 -30.93 11.60 12.44
N PHE A 15 -31.53 10.88 11.47
CA PHE A 15 -30.80 9.99 10.57
C PHE A 15 -30.03 10.72 9.46
N LEU A 16 -30.50 11.88 8.99
CA LEU A 16 -29.81 12.71 7.99
C LEU A 16 -28.63 13.49 8.57
N LEU A 17 -28.64 13.80 9.87
CA LEU A 17 -27.53 14.46 10.58
C LEU A 17 -26.53 13.48 11.19
N ALA A 18 -26.88 12.19 11.27
CA ALA A 18 -25.98 11.10 11.64
C ALA A 18 -25.36 10.45 10.39
N GLY A 19 -24.80 11.26 9.48
CA GLY A 19 -23.91 10.74 8.45
C GLY A 19 -22.77 9.94 9.11
N PRO A 20 -22.14 8.98 8.39
CA PRO A 20 -20.99 8.28 8.93
C PRO A 20 -19.90 9.32 9.21
N ILE A 21 -19.79 9.70 10.48
CA ILE A 21 -18.61 10.41 10.96
C ILE A 21 -17.48 9.44 10.63
N SER A 22 -16.64 9.81 9.66
CA SER A 22 -15.41 9.11 9.38
C SER A 22 -14.63 9.10 10.68
N GLU A 23 -14.71 7.99 11.41
CA GLU A 23 -14.03 7.80 12.67
C GLU A 23 -12.56 7.98 12.36
N ALA A 24 -11.99 9.11 12.80
CA ALA A 24 -10.57 9.39 12.62
C ALA A 24 -9.82 8.14 13.08
N GLN A 25 -9.04 7.54 12.17
CA GLN A 25 -8.40 6.25 12.45
C GLN A 25 -7.64 6.37 13.76
N SER A 26 -8.09 5.60 14.77
CA SER A 26 -7.58 5.72 16.13
C SER A 26 -6.06 5.49 16.14
N PRO A 27 -5.28 6.23 16.96
CA PRO A 27 -3.85 5.95 17.18
C PRO A 27 -3.57 4.48 17.53
N PHE A 28 -4.59 3.78 18.03
CA PHE A 28 -4.59 2.35 18.25
C PHE A 28 -4.12 1.55 17.02
N GLU A 29 -4.57 1.87 15.80
CA GLU A 29 -4.23 1.10 14.61
C GLU A 29 -2.75 1.26 14.20
N PHE A 30 -2.15 2.41 14.50
CA PHE A 30 -0.81 2.77 14.03
C PHE A 30 0.34 2.24 14.90
N ILE A 31 0.07 1.86 16.17
CA ILE A 31 1.11 1.35 17.07
C ILE A 31 1.66 0.02 16.56
N ARG A 32 2.97 -0.02 16.35
CA ARG A 32 3.70 -1.18 15.80
C ARG A 32 4.26 -2.08 16.89
N LEU A 33 4.59 -3.32 16.52
CA LEU A 33 5.21 -4.29 17.43
C LEU A 33 6.51 -3.77 18.04
N ASP A 34 7.34 -3.04 17.29
CA ASP A 34 8.61 -2.51 17.79
C ASP A 34 8.42 -1.44 18.87
N GLU A 35 7.35 -0.65 18.78
CA GLU A 35 6.96 0.30 19.83
C GLU A 35 6.51 -0.43 21.09
N ILE A 36 5.79 -1.54 20.95
CA ILE A 36 5.38 -2.39 22.07
C ILE A 36 6.60 -3.03 22.75
N LYS A 37 7.54 -3.55 21.97
CA LYS A 37 8.77 -4.20 22.47
C LYS A 37 9.70 -3.23 23.20
N THR A 38 9.69 -1.95 22.83
CA THR A 38 10.53 -0.91 23.44
C THR A 38 9.84 -0.19 24.61
N ALA A 39 8.54 -0.43 24.81
CA ALA A 39 7.79 0.13 25.93
C ALA A 39 8.29 -0.41 27.28
N ARG A 40 8.28 0.45 28.30
CA ARG A 40 8.60 0.07 29.69
C ARG A 40 7.41 -0.59 30.36
N LEU A 41 7.17 -1.86 30.02
CA LEU A 41 6.08 -2.66 30.58
C LEU A 41 6.34 -3.01 32.05
N SER A 42 5.28 -3.11 32.85
CA SER A 42 5.34 -3.38 34.28
C SER A 42 4.29 -4.39 34.72
N SER A 43 4.62 -5.23 35.71
CA SER A 43 3.66 -6.10 36.40
C SER A 43 2.87 -5.38 37.50
N ALA A 44 3.10 -4.08 37.70
CA ALA A 44 2.33 -3.28 38.64
C ALA A 44 0.89 -3.10 38.16
N ARG A 45 -0.06 -3.09 39.11
CA ARG A 45 -1.47 -2.79 38.82
C ARG A 45 -1.63 -1.36 38.28
N ILE A 46 -2.50 -1.19 37.30
CA ILE A 46 -2.87 0.11 36.73
C ILE A 46 -4.19 0.56 37.37
N PRO A 47 -4.26 1.75 38.00
CA PRO A 47 -5.52 2.28 38.52
C PRO A 47 -6.56 2.44 37.42
N GLY A 48 -7.79 2.00 37.67
CA GLY A 48 -8.90 2.14 36.72
C GLY A 48 -9.22 3.60 36.40
N SER A 49 -8.91 4.54 37.30
CA SER A 49 -9.01 5.98 37.05
C SER A 49 -8.07 6.50 35.95
N SER A 50 -7.01 5.73 35.63
CA SER A 50 -6.08 6.03 34.53
C SER A 50 -6.51 5.38 33.21
N LEU A 51 -7.59 4.60 33.21
CA LEU A 51 -8.11 3.88 32.04
C LEU A 51 -9.36 4.57 31.50
N THR A 52 -9.29 5.86 31.17
CA THR A 52 -10.43 6.55 30.55
C THR A 52 -10.69 6.03 29.12
N PRO A 53 -11.88 6.22 28.54
CA PRO A 53 -12.10 5.94 27.13
C PRO A 53 -10.99 6.53 26.24
N ASN A 54 -10.59 5.79 25.22
CA ASN A 54 -9.45 6.04 24.31
C ASN A 54 -8.05 5.89 24.91
N THR A 55 -7.91 5.41 26.15
CA THR A 55 -6.61 5.00 26.68
C THR A 55 -6.10 3.79 25.91
N ILE A 56 -4.86 3.83 25.44
CA ILE A 56 -4.21 2.68 24.82
C ILE A 56 -3.26 2.05 25.84
N ILE A 57 -3.29 0.73 25.96
CA ILE A 57 -2.44 -0.05 26.86
C ILE A 57 -1.60 -1.00 26.01
N LEU A 58 -0.30 -1.01 26.23
CA LEU A 58 0.63 -1.97 25.62
C LEU A 58 0.85 -3.12 26.59
N PHE A 59 1.05 -4.33 26.08
CA PHE A 59 1.28 -5.50 26.93
C PHE A 59 2.27 -6.51 26.34
N SER A 60 2.83 -7.33 27.23
CA SER A 60 3.59 -8.53 26.91
C SER A 60 3.12 -9.68 27.80
N MET A 61 3.13 -10.89 27.27
CA MET A 61 2.67 -12.11 27.96
C MET A 61 3.82 -13.10 28.16
N SER A 62 3.61 -14.08 29.03
CA SER A 62 4.67 -15.00 29.44
C SER A 62 5.17 -15.92 28.31
N GLU A 63 4.36 -16.14 27.29
CA GLU A 63 4.67 -16.95 26.12
C GLU A 63 5.43 -16.17 25.03
N GLY A 64 5.88 -14.93 25.33
CA GLY A 64 6.65 -14.11 24.38
C GLY A 64 5.82 -13.37 23.33
N ARG A 65 4.51 -13.28 23.55
CA ARG A 65 3.58 -12.49 22.73
C ARG A 65 3.46 -11.07 23.26
N PHE A 66 3.10 -10.16 22.37
CA PHE A 66 2.99 -8.72 22.64
C PHE A 66 1.66 -8.22 22.13
N GLY A 67 1.16 -7.09 22.62
CA GLY A 67 -0.07 -6.54 22.06
C GLY A 67 -0.43 -5.16 22.56
N LYS A 68 -1.61 -4.73 22.11
CA LYS A 68 -2.20 -3.43 22.43
C LYS A 68 -3.69 -3.59 22.74
N LEU A 69 -4.19 -2.79 23.69
CA LEU A 69 -5.60 -2.67 24.08
C LEU A 69 -6.05 -1.23 23.86
N LEU A 70 -7.27 -1.03 23.37
CA LEU A 70 -7.96 0.27 23.37
C LEU A 70 -9.09 0.21 24.40
N VAL A 71 -9.04 1.06 25.41
CA VAL A 71 -10.12 1.16 26.40
C VAL A 71 -11.29 1.90 25.79
N LYS A 72 -12.44 1.21 25.65
CA LYS A 72 -13.70 1.81 25.22
C LYS A 72 -14.49 2.34 26.41
N SER A 73 -14.56 1.58 27.50
CA SER A 73 -15.14 2.01 28.78
C SER A 73 -14.49 1.26 29.94
N SER A 74 -14.48 1.88 31.13
CA SER A 74 -13.86 1.34 32.36
C SER A 74 -14.77 1.51 33.59
N ASP A 75 -16.07 1.36 33.36
CA ASP A 75 -17.11 1.45 34.39
C ASP A 75 -17.08 0.21 35.30
N TYR A 76 -18.23 -0.39 35.63
CA TYR A 76 -18.21 -1.66 36.37
C TYR A 76 -17.56 -2.77 35.54
N ASN A 77 -17.90 -2.81 34.25
CA ASN A 77 -17.25 -3.66 33.26
C ASN A 77 -16.18 -2.87 32.51
N LEU A 78 -15.11 -3.54 32.12
CA LEU A 78 -14.09 -3.01 31.22
C LEU A 78 -14.44 -3.47 29.79
N MET A 79 -14.60 -2.52 28.87
CA MET A 79 -14.81 -2.81 27.45
C MET A 79 -13.57 -2.43 26.64
N LEU A 80 -13.07 -3.35 25.83
CA LEU A 80 -11.81 -3.20 25.10
C LEU A 80 -11.96 -3.54 23.61
N ALA A 81 -11.12 -2.92 22.78
CA ALA A 81 -10.60 -3.57 21.58
C ALA A 81 -9.19 -4.09 21.86
N TRP A 82 -8.74 -5.16 21.22
CA TRP A 82 -7.39 -5.70 21.42
C TRP A 82 -6.78 -6.27 20.15
N VAL A 83 -5.45 -6.26 20.09
CA VAL A 83 -4.64 -6.99 19.12
C VAL A 83 -3.47 -7.62 19.85
N THR A 84 -3.30 -8.93 19.67
CA THR A 84 -2.18 -9.74 20.17
C THR A 84 -1.34 -10.17 18.97
N PHE A 85 -0.03 -10.02 19.08
CA PHE A 85 0.97 -10.38 18.09
C PHE A 85 1.86 -11.52 18.61
N GLN A 86 2.25 -12.40 17.69
CA GLN A 86 3.38 -13.28 17.84
C GLN A 86 4.69 -12.48 17.95
N ALA A 87 5.75 -13.13 18.44
CA ALA A 87 7.06 -12.51 18.59
C ALA A 87 7.65 -11.98 17.26
N ASP A 88 7.24 -12.55 16.13
CA ASP A 88 7.65 -12.18 14.76
C ASP A 88 6.78 -11.06 14.13
N GLY A 89 5.72 -10.61 14.80
CA GLY A 89 4.80 -9.59 14.28
C GLY A 89 3.55 -10.10 13.59
N ALA A 90 3.40 -11.41 13.39
CA ALA A 90 2.14 -11.97 12.92
C ALA A 90 1.03 -11.74 13.95
N VAL A 91 -0.19 -11.38 13.52
CA VAL A 91 -1.33 -11.25 14.43
C VAL A 91 -1.71 -12.63 14.94
N TYR A 92 -1.71 -12.81 16.26
CA TYR A 92 -2.14 -14.03 16.93
C TYR A 92 -3.66 -14.03 17.16
N SER A 93 -4.17 -12.97 17.75
CA SER A 93 -5.61 -12.77 18.00
C SER A 93 -5.94 -11.30 18.01
N ARG A 94 -7.22 -10.98 17.77
CA ARG A 94 -7.75 -9.62 17.89
C ARG A 94 -9.25 -9.65 18.01
N GLY A 95 -9.81 -8.56 18.46
CA GLY A 95 -11.24 -8.36 18.38
C GLY A 95 -11.66 -7.01 18.91
N ASP A 96 -12.97 -6.79 18.87
CA ASP A 96 -13.58 -5.54 19.28
C ASP A 96 -14.73 -5.79 20.26
N ASN A 97 -14.93 -4.86 21.19
CA ASN A 97 -15.97 -4.88 22.23
C ASN A 97 -15.87 -6.08 23.21
N LEU A 98 -14.67 -6.55 23.51
CA LEU A 98 -14.46 -7.51 24.59
C LEU A 98 -14.87 -6.89 25.92
N THR A 99 -15.86 -7.51 26.57
CA THR A 99 -16.39 -7.04 27.85
C THR A 99 -15.89 -7.95 28.96
N ILE A 100 -15.16 -7.39 29.92
CA ILE A 100 -14.67 -8.05 31.12
C ILE A 100 -15.47 -7.52 32.31
N ARG A 101 -16.20 -8.41 32.97
CA ARG A 101 -17.01 -8.12 34.13
C ARG A 101 -16.16 -7.65 35.30
N GLY A 102 -16.78 -6.87 36.18
CA GLY A 102 -16.16 -6.45 37.42
C GLY A 102 -15.68 -7.64 38.25
N THR A 103 -14.40 -7.66 38.60
CA THR A 103 -13.73 -8.75 39.35
C THR A 103 -13.53 -10.04 38.56
N PHE A 104 -13.46 -9.96 37.23
CA PHE A 104 -13.14 -11.10 36.36
C PHE A 104 -11.76 -11.00 35.71
N THR A 105 -11.20 -12.18 35.41
CA THR A 105 -9.91 -12.37 34.78
C THR A 105 -10.08 -12.64 33.29
N CYS A 106 -9.11 -12.21 32.47
CA CYS A 106 -9.17 -12.28 31.02
C CYS A 106 -7.87 -12.81 30.44
N ASP A 107 -7.98 -13.62 29.39
CA ASP A 107 -6.89 -14.13 28.57
C ASP A 107 -6.99 -13.46 27.20
N LEU A 108 -5.94 -12.75 26.81
CA LEU A 108 -5.84 -11.93 25.61
C LEU A 108 -5.47 -12.74 24.37
N ASP A 109 -5.06 -13.99 24.55
CA ASP A 109 -4.84 -14.93 23.44
C ASP A 109 -6.15 -15.38 22.86
N SER A 110 -7.06 -15.78 23.73
CA SER A 110 -8.40 -16.22 23.38
C SER A 110 -9.40 -15.06 23.30
N GLY A 111 -9.07 -13.91 23.89
CA GLY A 111 -9.93 -12.73 23.87
C GLY A 111 -11.22 -12.93 24.63
N GLN A 112 -11.15 -13.60 25.78
CA GLN A 112 -12.32 -13.95 26.58
C GLN A 112 -11.97 -14.01 28.07
N GLU A 113 -12.99 -13.88 28.91
CA GLU A 113 -12.85 -14.15 30.33
C GLU A 113 -12.49 -15.61 30.58
N THR A 114 -11.56 -15.84 31.49
CA THR A 114 -11.13 -17.19 31.86
C THR A 114 -10.71 -17.23 33.32
N ARG A 115 -10.72 -18.43 33.92
CA ARG A 115 -10.20 -18.67 35.28
C ARG A 115 -8.79 -19.27 35.28
N THR A 116 -8.36 -19.80 34.16
CA THR A 116 -7.05 -20.41 33.92
C THR A 116 -6.36 -19.59 32.83
N SER A 117 -5.04 -19.44 32.84
CA SER A 117 -4.27 -18.68 31.82
C SER A 117 -4.61 -17.19 31.66
N ALA A 118 -5.24 -16.55 32.66
CA ALA A 118 -5.52 -15.12 32.55
C ALA A 118 -4.25 -14.24 32.50
N ASP A 119 -4.22 -13.26 31.61
CA ASP A 119 -3.16 -12.25 31.50
C ASP A 119 -3.39 -11.07 32.43
N PHE A 120 -4.65 -10.78 32.76
CA PHE A 120 -4.96 -9.77 33.78
C PHE A 120 -6.27 -10.06 34.51
N TRP A 121 -6.42 -9.37 35.65
CA TRP A 121 -7.63 -9.32 36.46
C TRP A 121 -8.18 -7.89 36.46
N TRP A 122 -9.42 -7.71 36.01
CA TRP A 122 -10.15 -6.45 36.18
C TRP A 122 -10.77 -6.42 37.58
N GLN A 123 -10.01 -5.91 38.55
CA GLN A 123 -10.34 -5.97 39.97
C GLN A 123 -11.20 -4.78 40.40
N ILE A 124 -12.41 -5.03 40.91
CA ILE A 124 -13.25 -4.01 41.57
C ILE A 124 -13.06 -4.17 43.08
N SER A 125 -12.30 -3.26 43.70
CA SER A 125 -12.05 -3.27 45.15
C SER A 125 -13.14 -2.52 45.92
N SER A 126 -13.70 -1.48 45.31
CA SER A 126 -14.87 -0.74 45.81
C SER A 126 -15.61 -0.09 44.64
N GLN A 127 -16.67 0.69 44.91
CA GLN A 127 -17.38 1.44 43.86
C GLN A 127 -16.47 2.44 43.13
N THR A 128 -15.44 2.96 43.80
CA THR A 128 -14.52 3.98 43.26
C THR A 128 -13.11 3.44 43.01
N GLU A 129 -12.75 2.29 43.59
CA GLU A 129 -11.42 1.69 43.43
C GLU A 129 -11.47 0.48 42.51
N LYS A 130 -10.81 0.61 41.37
CA LYS A 130 -10.70 -0.41 40.33
C LYS A 130 -9.26 -0.52 39.87
N TYR A 131 -8.85 -1.70 39.42
CA TYR A 131 -7.49 -1.94 38.94
C TYR A 131 -7.48 -2.92 37.78
N LEU A 132 -6.62 -2.68 36.79
CA LEU A 132 -6.13 -3.71 35.90
C LEU A 132 -4.88 -4.30 36.54
N THR A 133 -4.99 -5.53 37.03
CA THR A 133 -3.90 -6.21 37.74
C THR A 133 -3.31 -7.29 36.84
N PRO A 134 -2.05 -7.16 36.38
CA PRO A 134 -1.40 -8.19 35.56
C PRO A 134 -1.38 -9.55 36.26
N GLN A 135 -1.50 -10.63 35.50
CA GLN A 135 -1.53 -12.03 35.97
C GLN A 135 -0.57 -12.89 35.15
N ASN A 136 -0.18 -14.06 35.68
CA ASN A 136 0.59 -15.09 34.96
C ASN A 136 1.83 -14.57 34.20
N GLY A 137 2.55 -13.61 34.78
CA GLY A 137 3.77 -13.07 34.17
C GLY A 137 3.56 -12.03 33.07
N ALA A 138 2.30 -11.63 32.81
CA ALA A 138 2.01 -10.52 31.91
C ALA A 138 2.49 -9.18 32.51
N ALA A 139 2.81 -8.24 31.62
CA ALA A 139 3.24 -6.89 31.96
C ALA A 139 2.56 -5.88 31.04
N PHE A 140 2.21 -4.71 31.58
CA PHE A 140 1.41 -3.70 30.90
C PHE A 140 2.04 -2.30 31.06
N ALA A 141 1.77 -1.41 30.12
CA ALA A 141 2.03 0.02 30.24
C ALA A 141 0.93 0.83 29.54
N ILE A 142 0.56 1.98 30.10
CA ILE A 142 -0.24 2.95 29.35
C ILE A 142 0.65 3.53 28.25
N TYR A 143 0.17 3.49 27.01
CA TYR A 143 0.84 4.09 25.88
C TYR A 143 0.78 5.61 25.99
N THR A 144 1.94 6.22 26.15
CA THR A 144 2.12 7.65 25.96
C THR A 144 2.80 7.82 24.61
N PRO A 145 2.15 8.42 23.60
CA PRO A 145 2.80 8.73 22.33
C PRO A 145 4.13 9.43 22.61
N PRO A 146 5.20 9.12 21.86
CA PRO A 146 6.46 9.82 21.99
C PRO A 146 6.18 11.31 21.94
N THR A 147 6.37 12.01 23.06
CA THR A 147 6.23 13.46 23.08
C THR A 147 7.31 13.94 22.14
N ALA A 148 6.94 14.51 20.99
CA ALA A 148 7.88 14.99 20.00
C ALA A 148 8.92 15.84 20.74
N THR A 149 10.11 15.28 20.97
CA THR A 149 11.10 15.92 21.81
C THR A 149 11.49 17.16 21.05
N ARG A 150 11.04 18.32 21.54
CA ARG A 150 11.50 19.61 21.05
C ARG A 150 13.01 19.57 21.20
N SER A 151 13.74 19.48 20.09
CA SER A 151 15.20 19.57 20.10
C SER A 151 15.57 20.94 20.63
N ASP A 152 15.65 21.08 21.94
CA ASP A 152 16.20 22.26 22.58
C ASP A 152 17.69 22.29 22.25
N THR A 153 18.04 23.32 21.49
CA THR A 153 19.37 23.76 21.12
C THR A 153 20.35 23.61 22.29
N ILE A 154 21.28 22.66 22.19
CA ILE A 154 22.45 22.58 23.07
C ILE A 154 23.34 23.79 22.75
N SER A 155 23.12 24.89 23.46
CA SER A 155 24.07 26.00 23.58
C SER A 155 25.27 25.54 24.40
N GLY A 156 26.36 25.24 23.71
CA GLY A 156 27.66 25.00 24.33
C GLY A 156 28.26 26.29 24.87
N GLN A 157 27.97 26.66 26.11
CA GLN A 157 28.83 27.55 26.90
C GLN A 157 29.79 26.71 27.76
N ARG A 158 31.06 26.76 27.38
CA ARG A 158 32.19 26.16 28.11
C ARG A 158 32.59 27.10 29.26
N PRO A 159 32.74 26.65 30.51
CA PRO A 159 33.27 27.48 31.58
C PRO A 159 34.78 27.66 31.44
N SER A 160 35.25 28.88 31.67
CA SER A 160 36.65 29.24 31.80
C SER A 160 37.21 28.75 33.15
N SER A 161 38.37 28.10 33.11
CA SER A 161 39.16 27.81 34.32
C SER A 161 40.64 28.06 34.09
N GLN A 162 41.26 28.57 35.15
CA GLN A 162 42.47 29.36 35.21
C GLN A 162 43.79 28.61 34.98
N ARG A 163 44.74 29.42 34.51
CA ARG A 163 46.21 29.35 34.50
C ARG A 163 46.84 28.85 35.82
N ILE A 164 47.83 27.94 35.73
CA ILE A 164 49.07 27.89 36.55
C ILE A 164 50.23 27.43 35.65
N GLU A 165 51.39 28.07 35.85
CA GLU A 165 52.65 28.02 35.06
C GLU A 165 53.65 26.93 35.52
N THR A 166 54.79 26.88 34.78
CA THR A 166 56.13 26.28 35.04
C THR A 166 56.34 24.86 34.45
N SER A 167 57.38 24.50 33.67
CA SER A 167 58.74 25.03 33.43
C SER A 167 59.34 24.57 32.06
N THR A 168 60.44 25.25 31.73
CA THR A 168 61.41 25.34 30.60
C THR A 168 62.11 24.11 29.98
N THR A 169 62.75 24.38 28.82
CA THR A 169 63.86 23.73 28.03
C THR A 169 63.44 22.81 26.87
N SER A 170 64.05 22.77 25.66
CA SER A 170 65.09 23.53 24.94
C SER A 170 65.19 22.98 23.49
N ILE A 171 65.30 23.88 22.50
CA ILE A 171 66.18 23.89 21.29
C ILE A 171 66.36 22.64 20.38
N GLU A 172 66.14 22.89 19.07
CA GLU A 172 66.68 22.27 17.83
C GLU A 172 66.42 20.80 17.45
N SER A 173 65.66 20.59 16.37
CA SER A 173 66.23 20.23 15.05
C SER A 173 65.11 19.91 14.04
N THR A 174 64.91 20.76 13.04
CA THR A 174 63.94 20.51 11.95
C THR A 174 64.62 20.70 10.61
N LYS A 175 65.32 19.65 10.15
CA LYS A 175 65.82 19.57 8.76
C LYS A 175 66.00 18.15 8.21
N GLN A 176 65.24 17.17 8.71
CA GLN A 176 65.32 15.77 8.24
C GLN A 176 63.97 15.07 7.94
N ILE A 177 62.86 15.80 7.79
CA ILE A 177 61.53 15.18 7.57
C ILE A 177 61.04 15.24 6.11
N GLU A 178 61.70 15.99 5.22
CA GLU A 178 61.22 16.10 3.82
C GLU A 178 61.74 15.03 2.84
N GLN A 179 62.80 14.28 3.17
CA GLN A 179 63.31 13.23 2.27
C GLN A 179 62.61 11.88 2.42
N THR A 180 61.99 11.58 3.57
CA THR A 180 61.33 10.28 3.83
C THR A 180 59.89 10.22 3.31
N LYS A 181 59.27 11.36 2.99
CA LYS A 181 57.91 11.40 2.39
C LYS A 181 57.90 11.18 0.88
N SER A 182 58.99 11.49 0.18
CA SER A 182 59.07 11.37 -1.29
C SER A 182 59.18 9.91 -1.75
N THR A 183 59.99 9.09 -1.08
CA THR A 183 60.19 7.67 -1.42
C THR A 183 58.95 6.80 -1.19
N ASN A 184 58.13 7.14 -0.20
CA ASN A 184 56.90 6.39 0.11
C ASN A 184 55.78 6.62 -0.94
N LEU A 185 55.82 7.75 -1.65
CA LEU A 185 54.84 8.07 -2.69
C LEU A 185 55.17 7.36 -4.02
N THR A 186 56.47 7.26 -4.36
CA THR A 186 56.91 6.58 -5.59
C THR A 186 56.63 5.08 -5.54
N ASP A 187 56.80 4.44 -4.38
CA ASP A 187 56.51 3.01 -4.20
C ASP A 187 55.00 2.71 -4.19
N LYS A 188 54.17 3.63 -3.68
CA LYS A 188 52.70 3.52 -3.79
C LYS A 188 52.23 3.65 -5.24
N LEU A 189 52.78 4.60 -6.01
CA LEU A 189 52.46 4.76 -7.43
C LEU A 189 52.90 3.53 -8.26
N ARG A 190 54.05 2.94 -7.95
CA ARG A 190 54.54 1.74 -8.64
C ARG A 190 53.66 0.50 -8.36
N LYS A 191 53.06 0.40 -7.17
CA LYS A 191 52.04 -0.64 -6.86
C LYS A 191 50.74 -0.45 -7.64
N VAL A 192 50.27 0.79 -7.78
CA VAL A 192 49.02 1.09 -8.52
C VAL A 192 49.17 0.78 -10.00
N VAL A 193 50.31 1.12 -10.61
CA VAL A 193 50.59 0.79 -12.03
C VAL A 193 50.63 -0.74 -12.23
N LYS A 194 51.26 -1.48 -11.31
CA LYS A 194 51.35 -2.94 -11.39
C LYS A 194 49.99 -3.64 -11.28
N ILE A 195 49.08 -3.11 -10.46
CA ILE A 195 47.68 -3.59 -10.36
C ILE A 195 46.93 -3.31 -11.67
N LYS A 196 47.14 -2.14 -12.28
CA LYS A 196 46.51 -1.77 -13.54
C LYS A 196 46.94 -2.69 -14.68
N ASP A 197 48.24 -3.02 -14.75
CA ASP A 197 48.77 -3.96 -15.75
C ASP A 197 48.26 -5.39 -15.53
N GLN A 198 48.10 -5.82 -14.28
CA GLN A 198 47.49 -7.11 -13.94
C GLN A 198 46.00 -7.18 -14.34
N ILE A 199 45.25 -6.10 -14.19
CA ILE A 199 43.85 -6.01 -14.63
C ILE A 199 43.76 -6.03 -16.17
N VAL A 200 44.68 -5.36 -16.86
CA VAL A 200 44.74 -5.38 -18.33
C VAL A 200 45.13 -6.77 -18.84
N GLN A 201 46.08 -7.46 -18.21
CA GLN A 201 46.45 -8.83 -18.56
C GLN A 201 45.34 -9.84 -18.26
N ALA A 202 44.61 -9.69 -17.15
CA ALA A 202 43.45 -10.51 -16.82
C ALA A 202 42.31 -10.34 -17.84
N LYS A 203 42.07 -9.12 -18.34
CA LYS A 203 41.11 -8.87 -19.42
C LYS A 203 41.53 -9.46 -20.76
N THR A 204 42.84 -9.57 -21.03
CA THR A 204 43.35 -10.12 -22.28
C THR A 204 43.35 -11.66 -22.28
N ALA A 205 43.53 -12.28 -21.10
CA ALA A 205 43.49 -13.73 -20.92
C ALA A 205 42.06 -14.31 -20.86
N SER A 206 41.03 -13.48 -20.69
CA SER A 206 39.60 -13.89 -20.65
C SER A 206 38.94 -14.00 -22.04
N SER A 207 39.71 -14.11 -23.12
CA SER A 207 39.19 -14.28 -24.50
C SER A 207 38.89 -15.74 -24.87
N ILE A 208 38.60 -16.60 -23.89
CA ILE A 208 38.13 -17.97 -24.11
C ILE A 208 36.60 -17.96 -24.18
N SER A 209 36.09 -18.14 -25.40
CA SER A 209 34.73 -18.63 -25.73
C SER A 209 33.58 -17.93 -25.00
N SER A 210 33.24 -16.71 -25.41
CA SER A 210 31.87 -16.22 -25.26
C SER A 210 30.98 -17.00 -26.24
N ALA A 211 30.45 -18.14 -25.79
CA ALA A 211 29.24 -18.67 -26.38
C ALA A 211 28.21 -17.52 -26.41
N PRO A 212 27.56 -17.26 -27.54
CA PRO A 212 26.60 -16.17 -27.61
C PRO A 212 25.56 -16.40 -26.53
N LEU A 213 25.42 -15.43 -25.61
CA LEU A 213 24.21 -15.27 -24.82
C LEU A 213 23.08 -15.19 -25.85
N GLN A 214 22.46 -16.33 -26.15
CA GLN A 214 21.19 -16.38 -26.84
C GLN A 214 20.30 -15.50 -25.99
N SER A 215 19.99 -14.30 -26.48
CA SER A 215 18.98 -13.47 -25.86
C SER A 215 17.74 -14.35 -25.81
N GLN A 216 17.34 -14.75 -24.60
CA GLN A 216 16.08 -15.43 -24.39
C GLN A 216 15.03 -14.46 -24.89
N ARG A 217 14.58 -14.69 -26.12
CA ARG A 217 13.49 -13.93 -26.72
C ARG A 217 12.32 -14.11 -25.75
N VAL A 218 11.93 -13.02 -25.10
CA VAL A 218 10.79 -13.00 -24.17
C VAL A 218 9.61 -13.59 -24.93
N GLN A 219 9.20 -14.80 -24.56
CA GLN A 219 8.09 -15.46 -25.24
C GLN A 219 6.81 -14.71 -24.88
N GLU A 220 5.96 -14.45 -25.87
CA GLU A 220 4.71 -13.74 -25.63
C GLU A 220 3.81 -14.53 -24.66
N PRO A 221 3.13 -13.83 -23.72
CA PRO A 221 2.17 -14.43 -22.81
C PRO A 221 1.09 -15.20 -23.57
N MET A 222 0.75 -16.37 -23.05
CA MET A 222 -0.39 -17.13 -23.54
C MET A 222 -1.64 -16.75 -22.74
N PHE A 223 -2.62 -16.15 -23.41
CA PHE A 223 -3.94 -15.88 -22.84
C PHE A 223 -4.94 -16.91 -23.36
N ILE A 224 -5.69 -17.52 -22.45
CA ILE A 224 -6.68 -18.55 -22.78
C ILE A 224 -8.06 -18.04 -22.36
N PRO A 225 -9.10 -18.14 -23.21
CA PRO A 225 -10.46 -17.73 -22.85
C PRO A 225 -10.91 -18.30 -21.51
N GLY A 226 -11.53 -17.47 -20.66
CA GLY A 226 -12.05 -17.85 -19.35
C GLY A 226 -10.99 -18.14 -18.28
N GLN A 227 -9.68 -17.99 -18.56
CA GLN A 227 -8.60 -18.30 -17.61
C GLN A 227 -8.67 -17.41 -16.36
N VAL A 228 -8.63 -18.02 -15.18
CA VAL A 228 -8.64 -17.30 -13.89
C VAL A 228 -7.21 -16.91 -13.48
N LEU A 229 -7.08 -15.64 -13.12
CA LEU A 229 -5.84 -14.92 -12.87
C LEU A 229 -6.02 -14.16 -11.57
N GLY A 230 -5.14 -14.38 -10.60
CA GLY A 230 -5.19 -13.74 -9.29
C GLY A 230 -6.51 -13.99 -8.57
N LEU A 231 -6.53 -14.91 -7.60
CA LEU A 231 -7.71 -15.15 -6.79
C LEU A 231 -7.42 -14.62 -5.39
N ARG A 232 -8.29 -13.81 -4.80
CA ARG A 232 -8.17 -13.45 -3.39
C ARG A 232 -9.50 -13.52 -2.69
N HIS A 233 -9.46 -13.82 -1.40
CA HIS A 233 -10.60 -13.69 -0.52
C HIS A 233 -10.50 -12.35 0.20
N ASN A 234 -11.38 -11.40 -0.12
CA ASN A 234 -11.27 -10.02 0.35
C ASN A 234 -11.40 -9.88 1.87
N LEU A 235 -12.19 -10.72 2.55
CA LEU A 235 -12.32 -10.68 4.01
C LEU A 235 -11.13 -11.27 4.79
N ASN A 236 -10.54 -12.36 4.30
CA ASN A 236 -9.50 -13.08 5.05
C ASN A 236 -8.07 -12.65 4.67
N ASN A 237 -7.85 -12.17 3.43
CA ASN A 237 -6.51 -11.82 2.95
C ASN A 237 -6.09 -10.37 3.21
N GLU A 238 -7.01 -9.45 3.52
CA GLU A 238 -6.67 -8.12 4.05
C GLU A 238 -5.90 -8.20 5.38
N LEU A 239 -5.94 -9.36 6.05
CA LEU A 239 -5.56 -9.49 7.46
C LEU A 239 -4.30 -10.34 7.72
N LEU A 240 -3.81 -11.11 6.74
CA LEU A 240 -2.86 -12.21 7.01
C LEU A 240 -1.41 -12.00 6.53
N SER A 241 -1.07 -11.08 5.61
CA SER A 241 0.34 -10.69 5.40
C SER A 241 0.52 -9.42 4.56
N LYS A 242 1.64 -8.70 4.79
CA LYS A 242 2.08 -7.52 4.00
C LYS A 242 2.37 -7.83 2.51
N ASP A 243 2.37 -9.11 2.12
CA ASP A 243 2.76 -9.60 0.79
C ASP A 243 1.57 -10.06 -0.09
N ASN A 244 0.33 -9.92 0.42
CA ASN A 244 -0.88 -10.45 -0.22
C ASN A 244 -1.64 -9.44 -1.11
N TYR A 245 -1.04 -8.30 -1.47
CA TYR A 245 -1.64 -7.42 -2.47
C TYR A 245 -1.39 -8.02 -3.87
N MET A 246 -2.45 -8.20 -4.63
CA MET A 246 -2.32 -8.61 -6.02
C MET A 246 -2.02 -7.39 -6.87
N VAL A 247 -0.89 -7.44 -7.56
CA VAL A 247 -0.45 -6.42 -8.49
C VAL A 247 -1.07 -6.72 -9.85
N PHE A 248 -2.01 -5.89 -10.30
CA PHE A 248 -2.47 -5.88 -11.69
C PHE A 248 -1.82 -4.69 -12.40
N PHE A 249 -1.29 -4.95 -13.59
CA PHE A 249 -0.54 -3.97 -14.38
C PHE A 249 -1.46 -3.31 -15.44
N SER A 250 -1.09 -2.19 -16.09
CA SER A 250 -1.88 -1.46 -17.13
C SER A 250 -1.40 -1.52 -18.62
N ALA A 251 -2.18 -2.04 -19.59
CA ALA A 251 -1.87 -1.95 -21.04
C ALA A 251 -3.10 -1.56 -21.88
N SER A 252 -2.85 -0.94 -23.04
CA SER A 252 -3.86 -0.24 -23.85
C SER A 252 -4.71 -1.12 -24.77
N ALA A 253 -5.94 -0.64 -24.98
CA ALA A 253 -6.90 -0.93 -26.06
C ALA A 253 -7.27 -2.41 -26.32
N LYS A 254 -8.45 -2.78 -25.77
CA LYS A 254 -9.16 -4.08 -25.76
C LYS A 254 -8.85 -4.87 -24.49
N MET A 255 -9.67 -4.62 -23.45
CA MET A 255 -9.57 -5.37 -22.19
C MET A 255 -9.77 -6.86 -22.47
N LEU A 256 -8.68 -7.63 -22.39
CA LEU A 256 -8.70 -9.09 -22.48
C LEU A 256 -9.11 -9.74 -21.17
N VAL A 257 -9.17 -8.99 -20.07
CA VAL A 257 -9.38 -9.50 -18.72
C VAL A 257 -10.45 -8.67 -18.03
N THR A 258 -11.42 -9.35 -17.41
CA THR A 258 -12.51 -8.76 -16.63
C THR A 258 -12.33 -9.10 -15.15
N ARG A 259 -12.51 -8.12 -14.28
CA ARG A 259 -12.58 -8.34 -12.83
C ARG A 259 -13.95 -8.87 -12.46
N MET A 260 -13.96 -9.91 -11.64
CA MET A 260 -15.15 -10.61 -11.20
C MET A 260 -15.23 -10.63 -9.67
N TYR A 261 -16.44 -10.68 -9.14
CA TYR A 261 -16.71 -10.77 -7.71
C TYR A 261 -17.68 -11.90 -7.41
N GLY A 262 -17.35 -12.75 -6.45
CA GLY A 262 -18.28 -13.70 -5.85
C GLY A 262 -18.33 -13.46 -4.35
N GLY A 263 -19.51 -13.29 -3.77
CA GLY A 263 -19.63 -13.27 -2.31
C GLY A 263 -19.62 -14.69 -1.73
N ASP A 264 -19.31 -14.81 -0.44
CA ASP A 264 -19.70 -15.98 0.35
C ASP A 264 -21.18 -15.83 0.76
N PHE A 265 -21.85 -16.94 1.05
CA PHE A 265 -23.25 -16.92 1.45
C PHE A 265 -23.46 -16.08 2.73
N GLY A 266 -24.41 -15.14 2.68
CA GLY A 266 -24.73 -14.26 3.82
C GLY A 266 -23.82 -13.04 3.99
N ALA A 267 -22.88 -12.80 3.07
CA ALA A 267 -22.09 -11.58 3.06
C ALA A 267 -22.77 -10.45 2.28
N PRO A 268 -23.06 -9.29 2.90
CA PRO A 268 -23.55 -8.14 2.15
C PRO A 268 -22.47 -7.68 1.14
N LEU A 269 -22.90 -7.32 -0.08
CA LEU A 269 -22.10 -6.55 -1.05
C LEU A 269 -20.80 -7.23 -1.55
N HIS A 270 -20.88 -8.40 -2.19
CA HIS A 270 -19.73 -9.00 -2.89
C HIS A 270 -18.48 -9.27 -2.01
N ARG A 271 -18.67 -9.46 -0.70
CA ARG A 271 -17.61 -9.85 0.24
C ARG A 271 -17.47 -11.37 0.24
N GLY A 272 -16.33 -11.89 -0.19
CA GLY A 272 -16.03 -13.30 -0.44
C GLY A 272 -14.74 -13.37 -1.26
N TYR A 273 -14.85 -13.74 -2.53
CA TYR A 273 -13.75 -13.80 -3.48
C TYR A 273 -13.84 -12.74 -4.57
N GLU A 274 -12.68 -12.31 -5.01
CA GLU A 274 -12.53 -11.60 -6.27
C GLU A 274 -11.40 -12.22 -7.08
N TRP A 275 -11.57 -12.18 -8.39
CA TRP A 275 -10.59 -12.68 -9.34
C TRP A 275 -10.64 -11.91 -10.64
N TRP A 276 -9.62 -12.12 -11.46
CA TRP A 276 -9.55 -11.60 -12.81
C TRP A 276 -9.66 -12.78 -13.75
N MET A 277 -10.36 -12.58 -14.86
CA MET A 277 -10.61 -13.65 -15.80
C MET A 277 -10.40 -13.15 -17.21
N VAL A 278 -9.62 -13.88 -18.02
CA VAL A 278 -9.56 -13.61 -19.45
C VAL A 278 -10.96 -13.72 -20.03
N ASN A 279 -11.40 -12.72 -20.80
CA ASN A 279 -12.72 -12.73 -21.44
C ASN A 279 -12.89 -14.00 -22.25
N ASP A 280 -14.07 -14.57 -22.17
CA ASP A 280 -14.37 -15.74 -22.96
C ASP A 280 -14.43 -15.38 -24.46
N ASP A 281 -14.14 -16.38 -25.28
CA ASP A 281 -14.40 -16.39 -26.70
C ASP A 281 -15.23 -17.65 -26.97
N SER A 282 -16.54 -17.49 -26.98
CA SER A 282 -17.48 -18.60 -27.21
C SER A 282 -17.34 -19.24 -28.59
N SER A 283 -16.61 -18.59 -29.51
CA SER A 283 -16.32 -19.12 -30.85
C SER A 283 -14.99 -19.87 -30.94
N ALA A 284 -14.13 -19.78 -29.90
CA ALA A 284 -12.85 -20.45 -29.91
C ALA A 284 -13.00 -21.98 -29.78
N ASN A 285 -12.15 -22.71 -30.52
CA ASN A 285 -12.15 -24.17 -30.51
C ASN A 285 -11.41 -24.70 -29.27
N SER A 286 -12.15 -25.25 -28.31
CA SER A 286 -11.60 -25.85 -27.08
C SER A 286 -10.57 -26.95 -27.35
N ASP A 287 -10.69 -27.70 -28.45
CA ASP A 287 -9.78 -28.81 -28.78
C ASP A 287 -8.38 -28.34 -29.20
N SER A 288 -8.21 -27.05 -29.52
CA SER A 288 -6.91 -26.50 -29.90
C SER A 288 -6.01 -26.20 -28.68
N TYR A 289 -6.55 -26.24 -27.47
CA TYR A 289 -5.83 -25.93 -26.23
C TYR A 289 -5.39 -27.21 -25.51
N VAL A 290 -4.11 -27.56 -25.64
CA VAL A 290 -3.47 -28.63 -24.87
C VAL A 290 -2.70 -27.99 -23.71
N LEU A 291 -3.27 -28.08 -22.50
CA LEU A 291 -2.84 -27.31 -21.33
C LEU A 291 -2.29 -28.19 -20.21
N PRO A 292 -1.39 -27.71 -19.34
CA PRO A 292 -1.00 -28.46 -18.15
C PRO A 292 -2.22 -28.72 -17.27
N PRO A 293 -2.21 -29.79 -16.47
CA PRO A 293 -3.35 -30.13 -15.61
C PRO A 293 -3.58 -29.06 -14.54
N GLY A 294 -4.86 -28.82 -14.22
CA GLY A 294 -5.30 -28.06 -13.06
C GLY A 294 -5.38 -26.54 -13.24
N VAL A 295 -5.17 -25.98 -14.44
CA VAL A 295 -5.38 -24.53 -14.68
C VAL A 295 -6.87 -24.22 -14.53
N VAL A 296 -7.21 -23.18 -13.77
CA VAL A 296 -8.59 -22.84 -13.41
C VAL A 296 -9.22 -21.87 -14.43
N PHE A 297 -10.48 -22.13 -14.78
CA PHE A 297 -11.26 -21.37 -15.76
C PHE A 297 -12.68 -21.12 -15.27
N ALA A 298 -13.27 -19.98 -15.67
CA ALA A 298 -14.67 -19.64 -15.46
C ALA A 298 -15.16 -19.94 -14.02
N LEU A 299 -14.49 -19.35 -13.02
CA LEU A 299 -14.91 -19.48 -11.63
C LEU A 299 -16.21 -18.68 -11.42
N LYS A 300 -17.27 -19.31 -10.89
CA LYS A 300 -18.60 -18.70 -10.73
C LYS A 300 -19.30 -19.20 -9.47
N HIS A 301 -19.89 -18.29 -8.70
CA HIS A 301 -20.71 -18.61 -7.53
C HIS A 301 -22.19 -18.75 -7.92
N ASN A 302 -22.82 -19.89 -7.63
CA ASN A 302 -24.16 -20.19 -8.15
C ASN A 302 -25.32 -19.37 -7.58
N LYS A 303 -25.12 -18.67 -6.46
CA LYS A 303 -26.12 -17.76 -5.87
C LYS A 303 -25.87 -16.30 -6.21
N ASN A 304 -24.61 -15.90 -6.27
CA ASN A 304 -24.23 -14.49 -6.32
C ASN A 304 -23.98 -14.00 -7.74
N GLN A 305 -23.88 -14.93 -8.69
CA GLN A 305 -23.54 -14.64 -10.08
C GLN A 305 -24.43 -15.43 -11.05
N ILE A 306 -25.65 -15.81 -10.65
CA ILE A 306 -26.53 -16.65 -11.48
C ILE A 306 -26.87 -16.00 -12.83
N ASP A 307 -26.92 -14.67 -12.86
CA ASP A 307 -27.27 -13.85 -14.04
C ASP A 307 -26.02 -13.32 -14.79
N GLU A 308 -24.81 -13.70 -14.38
CA GLU A 308 -23.56 -13.27 -15.00
C GLU A 308 -23.19 -14.16 -16.20
N ASP A 309 -23.81 -13.92 -17.35
CA ASP A 309 -23.59 -14.69 -18.58
C ASP A 309 -22.16 -14.53 -19.15
N CYS A 310 -21.39 -13.54 -18.67
CA CYS A 310 -20.01 -13.31 -19.08
C CYS A 310 -18.99 -14.29 -18.47
N ILE A 311 -19.39 -15.10 -17.48
CA ILE A 311 -18.52 -16.07 -16.81
C ILE A 311 -18.69 -17.45 -17.44
N THR A 312 -17.98 -17.67 -18.54
CA THR A 312 -18.04 -18.90 -19.34
C THR A 312 -16.66 -19.33 -19.81
N LEU A 313 -16.55 -20.60 -20.23
CA LEU A 313 -15.37 -21.15 -20.90
C LEU A 313 -15.81 -21.75 -22.24
N PHE A 314 -15.44 -21.12 -23.35
CA PHE A 314 -15.89 -21.47 -24.70
C PHE A 314 -17.43 -21.53 -24.80
N GLY A 315 -18.10 -20.54 -24.21
CA GLY A 315 -19.55 -20.41 -24.12
C GLY A 315 -20.22 -21.35 -23.12
N ARG A 316 -19.45 -22.13 -22.34
CA ARG A 316 -19.98 -23.06 -21.34
C ARG A 316 -20.00 -22.42 -19.97
N ASP A 317 -21.20 -22.29 -19.42
CA ASP A 317 -21.41 -21.87 -18.03
C ASP A 317 -20.93 -22.97 -17.06
N PRO A 318 -20.16 -22.65 -16.00
CA PRO A 318 -19.64 -23.64 -15.04
C PRO A 318 -20.71 -24.19 -14.09
N ILE A 319 -21.88 -23.57 -13.97
CA ILE A 319 -23.01 -24.08 -13.17
C ILE A 319 -23.87 -24.99 -14.04
N LYS A 320 -24.27 -24.50 -15.23
CA LYS A 320 -25.26 -25.16 -16.11
C LYS A 320 -24.64 -26.10 -17.17
N GLY A 321 -23.36 -25.92 -17.47
CA GLY A 321 -22.66 -26.68 -18.51
C GLY A 321 -22.33 -28.13 -18.12
N PRO A 322 -21.75 -28.91 -19.04
CA PRO A 322 -21.47 -30.32 -18.83
C PRO A 322 -20.42 -30.56 -17.74
N ASP A 323 -20.39 -31.75 -17.15
CA ASP A 323 -19.37 -32.12 -16.16
C ASP A 323 -17.96 -32.21 -16.76
N GLU A 324 -17.84 -32.58 -18.04
CA GLU A 324 -16.59 -32.62 -18.78
C GLU A 324 -16.84 -32.25 -20.24
N PHE A 325 -15.88 -31.58 -20.87
CA PHE A 325 -15.88 -31.37 -22.32
C PHE A 325 -14.45 -31.15 -22.83
N SER A 326 -14.12 -31.72 -23.99
CA SER A 326 -12.76 -31.66 -24.54
C SER A 326 -11.73 -32.09 -23.47
N ARG A 327 -10.80 -31.20 -23.10
CA ARG A 327 -9.77 -31.41 -22.08
C ARG A 327 -10.04 -30.62 -20.80
N PHE A 328 -11.32 -30.36 -20.48
CA PHE A 328 -11.76 -29.60 -19.32
C PHE A 328 -12.74 -30.39 -18.47
N LYS A 329 -12.59 -30.27 -17.15
CA LYS A 329 -13.43 -30.92 -16.15
C LYS A 329 -14.02 -29.91 -15.19
N LYS A 330 -15.33 -30.00 -14.95
CA LYS A 330 -16.04 -29.16 -13.99
C LYS A 330 -15.77 -29.63 -12.57
N TYR A 331 -15.58 -28.67 -11.68
CA TYR A 331 -15.46 -28.87 -10.24
C TYR A 331 -16.51 -28.06 -9.49
N ARG A 332 -16.89 -28.60 -8.33
CA ARG A 332 -17.87 -28.00 -7.40
C ARG A 332 -17.16 -27.85 -6.05
N GLY A 333 -16.91 -26.62 -5.65
CA GLY A 333 -16.20 -26.30 -4.40
C GLY A 333 -17.13 -26.32 -3.19
N GLY A 334 -18.38 -25.89 -3.35
CA GLY A 334 -19.33 -25.73 -2.24
C GLY A 334 -18.95 -24.60 -1.26
N ASP A 335 -19.88 -24.10 -0.48
CA ASP A 335 -19.66 -23.09 0.58
C ASP A 335 -20.07 -23.71 1.94
N ILE A 336 -19.25 -23.53 2.99
CA ILE A 336 -19.53 -24.00 4.37
C ILE A 336 -20.08 -22.85 5.25
N GLY A 337 -21.02 -22.06 4.76
CA GLY A 337 -21.83 -21.19 5.62
C GLY A 337 -22.85 -21.98 6.46
N GLU A 338 -23.04 -21.62 7.74
CA GLU A 338 -24.22 -22.05 8.52
C GLU A 338 -25.49 -21.52 7.81
N GLY A 339 -26.13 -22.38 7.00
CA GLY A 339 -27.30 -22.04 6.20
C GLY A 339 -27.13 -22.22 4.69
N SER A 340 -25.95 -22.58 4.18
CA SER A 340 -25.79 -22.95 2.78
C SER A 340 -26.50 -24.28 2.50
N HIS A 341 -27.34 -24.32 1.46
CA HIS A 341 -27.93 -25.59 1.04
C HIS A 341 -26.88 -26.45 0.35
N ALA A 342 -26.99 -27.77 0.48
CA ALA A 342 -26.14 -28.69 -0.27
C ALA A 342 -26.20 -28.36 -1.78
N GLY A 343 -25.08 -27.94 -2.35
CA GLY A 343 -24.98 -27.52 -3.76
C GLY A 343 -24.75 -26.02 -3.97
N ASP A 344 -24.81 -25.20 -2.92
CA ASP A 344 -24.42 -23.78 -2.98
C ASP A 344 -22.90 -23.64 -2.89
N GLY A 345 -22.32 -22.74 -3.69
CA GLY A 345 -20.89 -22.45 -3.68
C GLY A 345 -20.30 -22.11 -5.04
N TYR A 346 -18.98 -22.21 -5.15
CA TYR A 346 -18.24 -21.97 -6.38
C TYR A 346 -18.20 -23.19 -7.30
N PHE A 347 -18.31 -22.91 -8.59
CA PHE A 347 -18.17 -23.84 -9.71
C PHE A 347 -17.11 -23.30 -10.65
N TRP A 348 -16.29 -24.17 -11.24
CA TRP A 348 -15.28 -23.79 -12.22
C TRP A 348 -14.93 -24.98 -13.11
N TYR A 349 -14.22 -24.71 -14.20
CA TYR A 349 -13.56 -25.74 -15.01
C TYR A 349 -12.06 -25.78 -14.71
N GLU A 350 -11.44 -26.94 -14.83
CA GLU A 350 -9.99 -27.08 -14.88
C GLU A 350 -9.54 -27.87 -16.10
N SER A 351 -8.37 -27.52 -16.64
CA SER A 351 -7.69 -28.34 -17.64
C SER A 351 -7.31 -29.71 -17.06
N THR A 352 -7.50 -30.78 -17.83
CA THR A 352 -7.23 -32.16 -17.38
C THR A 352 -5.77 -32.58 -17.54
N GLY A 353 -5.00 -31.87 -18.37
CA GLY A 353 -3.65 -32.31 -18.77
C GLY A 353 -3.64 -33.44 -19.80
N GLN A 354 -4.80 -33.81 -20.35
CA GLN A 354 -4.87 -34.82 -21.41
C GLN A 354 -4.04 -34.39 -22.63
N ASP A 355 -3.21 -35.30 -23.13
CA ASP A 355 -2.26 -35.09 -24.24
C ASP A 355 -1.16 -34.05 -23.97
N PHE A 356 -1.06 -33.50 -22.76
CA PHE A 356 -0.06 -32.48 -22.44
C PHE A 356 1.31 -33.07 -22.16
N SER A 357 2.31 -32.67 -22.95
CA SER A 357 3.71 -33.06 -22.76
C SER A 357 4.70 -31.90 -22.74
N ASP A 358 4.30 -30.71 -23.22
CA ASP A 358 5.19 -29.55 -23.35
C ASP A 358 5.18 -28.67 -22.10
N TRP A 359 5.99 -29.04 -21.12
CA TRP A 359 6.17 -28.28 -19.88
C TRP A 359 6.80 -26.89 -20.09
N SER A 360 7.39 -26.59 -21.25
CA SER A 360 7.91 -25.24 -21.52
C SER A 360 6.78 -24.20 -21.59
N MET A 361 5.56 -24.64 -21.92
CA MET A 361 4.37 -23.79 -21.95
C MET A 361 4.00 -23.22 -20.57
N VAL A 362 4.40 -23.89 -19.48
CA VAL A 362 4.22 -23.35 -18.12
C VAL A 362 4.92 -22.01 -17.98
N ASN A 363 6.09 -21.82 -18.61
CA ASN A 363 6.82 -20.56 -18.53
C ASN A 363 6.09 -19.41 -19.26
N ARG A 364 5.16 -19.74 -20.16
CA ARG A 364 4.32 -18.79 -20.91
C ARG A 364 2.99 -18.48 -20.21
N LEU A 365 2.63 -19.27 -19.18
CA LEU A 365 1.46 -18.96 -18.37
C LEU A 365 1.71 -17.63 -17.64
N PRO A 366 0.73 -16.72 -17.64
CA PRO A 366 0.94 -15.46 -16.97
C PRO A 366 1.10 -15.60 -15.46
N LYS A 367 1.83 -14.65 -14.86
CA LYS A 367 1.93 -14.53 -13.41
C LYS A 367 0.52 -14.46 -12.79
N TYR A 368 0.35 -15.06 -11.62
CA TYR A 368 -0.91 -15.23 -10.90
C TYR A 368 -1.92 -16.18 -11.54
N THR A 369 -1.56 -16.94 -12.59
CA THR A 369 -2.40 -18.05 -13.05
C THR A 369 -2.71 -18.97 -11.87
N VAL A 370 -4.01 -19.22 -11.65
CA VAL A 370 -4.50 -20.09 -10.58
C VAL A 370 -4.51 -21.53 -11.05
N ILE A 371 -3.89 -22.42 -10.28
CA ILE A 371 -3.93 -23.86 -10.53
C ILE A 371 -4.33 -24.66 -9.29
N GLY A 372 -4.97 -25.81 -9.51
CA GLY A 372 -5.29 -26.79 -8.48
C GLY A 372 -6.24 -26.29 -7.39
N LEU A 373 -7.15 -25.37 -7.72
CA LEU A 373 -8.10 -24.82 -6.75
C LEU A 373 -8.91 -25.96 -6.11
N LYS A 374 -8.95 -26.02 -4.78
CA LYS A 374 -9.80 -26.98 -4.06
C LYS A 374 -10.45 -26.34 -2.85
N HIS A 375 -11.60 -26.87 -2.46
CA HIS A 375 -12.14 -26.69 -1.14
C HIS A 375 -11.67 -27.83 -0.21
N SER A 376 -11.02 -27.51 0.91
CA SER A 376 -10.44 -28.49 1.86
C SER A 376 -11.43 -29.55 2.36
N LYS A 377 -12.66 -29.16 2.72
CA LYS A 377 -13.71 -30.08 3.17
C LYS A 377 -14.44 -30.80 2.04
N ASN A 378 -14.95 -30.05 1.06
CA ASN A 378 -15.82 -30.59 0.02
C ASN A 378 -15.05 -31.37 -1.06
N GLN A 379 -13.73 -31.18 -1.13
CA GLN A 379 -12.85 -31.83 -2.10
C GLN A 379 -11.58 -32.36 -1.42
N LYS A 380 -11.74 -33.02 -0.26
CA LYS A 380 -10.64 -33.53 0.57
C LYS A 380 -9.61 -34.36 -0.23
N ASP A 381 -10.10 -35.21 -1.14
CA ASP A 381 -9.28 -36.16 -1.91
C ASP A 381 -8.71 -35.55 -3.20
N LYS A 382 -9.08 -34.30 -3.53
CA LYS A 382 -8.58 -33.63 -4.72
C LYS A 382 -7.11 -33.23 -4.54
N VAL A 383 -6.28 -33.61 -5.50
CA VAL A 383 -4.86 -33.23 -5.61
C VAL A 383 -4.55 -32.77 -7.03
N LEU A 384 -3.58 -31.87 -7.16
CA LEU A 384 -3.00 -31.47 -8.44
C LEU A 384 -1.87 -32.45 -8.79
N VAL A 385 -1.93 -33.10 -9.96
CA VAL A 385 -0.81 -33.91 -10.47
C VAL A 385 0.03 -33.04 -11.40
N TRP A 386 1.23 -32.68 -11.00
CA TRP A 386 2.13 -31.81 -11.75
C TRP A 386 3.47 -32.51 -11.99
N GLN A 387 3.86 -32.68 -13.25
CA GLN A 387 5.04 -33.46 -13.65
C GLN A 387 5.08 -34.87 -13.01
N GLY A 388 3.93 -35.53 -12.92
CA GLY A 388 3.79 -36.87 -12.34
C GLY A 388 3.80 -36.92 -10.80
N LYS A 389 3.98 -35.79 -10.11
CA LYS A 389 3.92 -35.70 -8.64
C LYS A 389 2.58 -35.11 -8.18
N ALA A 390 2.02 -35.64 -7.10
CA ALA A 390 0.80 -35.11 -6.49
C ALA A 390 1.10 -33.96 -5.52
N TYR A 391 0.28 -32.90 -5.59
CA TYR A 391 0.36 -31.70 -4.78
C TYR A 391 -1.01 -31.41 -4.18
N ASP A 392 -1.09 -31.30 -2.85
CA ASP A 392 -2.32 -30.91 -2.15
C ASP A 392 -2.16 -29.49 -1.58
N PRO A 393 -2.86 -28.48 -2.15
CA PRO A 393 -2.75 -27.10 -1.68
C PRO A 393 -3.37 -26.90 -0.29
N ALA A 394 -4.13 -27.85 0.25
CA ALA A 394 -4.59 -27.83 1.64
C ALA A 394 -3.59 -28.45 2.65
N ASN A 395 -2.61 -29.25 2.20
CA ASN A 395 -1.63 -29.89 3.07
C ASN A 395 -0.33 -29.08 3.19
N PRO A 396 -0.09 -28.30 4.27
CA PRO A 396 1.04 -27.39 4.39
C PRO A 396 2.41 -28.08 4.33
N ASN A 397 2.47 -29.40 4.57
CA ASN A 397 3.72 -30.17 4.55
C ASN A 397 4.22 -30.49 3.14
N ILE A 398 3.43 -30.22 2.09
CA ILE A 398 3.84 -30.45 0.70
C ILE A 398 4.39 -29.15 0.12
N SER A 399 5.62 -29.12 -0.38
CA SER A 399 6.13 -27.93 -1.07
C SER A 399 5.30 -27.65 -2.34
N PRO A 400 5.01 -26.37 -2.67
CA PRO A 400 4.34 -26.02 -3.92
C PRO A 400 5.07 -26.54 -5.17
N PRO A 401 4.38 -26.69 -6.32
CA PRO A 401 5.06 -26.93 -7.60
C PRO A 401 6.09 -25.82 -7.90
N PRO A 402 7.21 -26.12 -8.59
CA PRO A 402 8.19 -25.12 -8.98
C PRO A 402 7.56 -23.97 -9.79
N GLY A 403 7.87 -22.72 -9.43
CA GLY A 403 7.26 -21.52 -10.05
C GLY A 403 5.90 -21.12 -9.49
N PHE A 404 5.44 -21.77 -8.41
CA PHE A 404 4.16 -21.47 -7.75
C PHE A 404 4.32 -21.24 -6.25
N ARG A 405 3.41 -20.43 -5.67
CA ARG A 405 3.20 -20.31 -4.22
C ARG A 405 1.86 -20.94 -3.83
N ARG A 406 1.76 -21.44 -2.60
CA ARG A 406 0.50 -21.89 -2.01
C ARG A 406 -0.27 -20.67 -1.51
N VAL A 407 -1.58 -20.65 -1.73
CA VAL A 407 -2.47 -19.62 -1.19
C VAL A 407 -3.66 -20.27 -0.49
N PHE A 408 -4.07 -19.67 0.62
CA PHE A 408 -5.26 -20.01 1.38
C PHE A 408 -6.21 -18.82 1.36
N GLY A 409 -7.41 -19.02 0.86
CA GLY A 409 -8.45 -17.99 0.85
C GLY A 409 -9.31 -17.99 2.11
N GLY A 410 -9.39 -19.11 2.84
CA GLY A 410 -10.43 -19.30 3.85
C GLY A 410 -11.78 -19.64 3.23
N ASP A 411 -12.84 -19.56 4.01
CA ASP A 411 -14.24 -19.64 3.61
C ASP A 411 -15.07 -19.08 4.77
N ARG A 412 -16.04 -18.20 4.51
CA ARG A 412 -16.75 -17.52 5.59
C ARG A 412 -17.61 -18.51 6.38
N GLY A 413 -17.34 -18.59 7.69
CA GLY A 413 -18.03 -19.52 8.59
C GLY A 413 -17.32 -20.86 8.74
N ALA A 414 -16.30 -21.13 7.90
CA ALA A 414 -15.43 -22.28 8.08
C ALA A 414 -14.46 -22.07 9.26
N ARG A 415 -13.97 -23.17 9.85
CA ARG A 415 -12.98 -23.09 10.93
C ARG A 415 -11.63 -22.59 10.41
N SER A 416 -10.74 -22.17 11.30
CA SER A 416 -9.35 -21.85 10.92
C SER A 416 -8.71 -23.04 10.21
N GLY A 417 -8.15 -22.81 9.02
CA GLY A 417 -7.59 -23.85 8.17
C GLY A 417 -8.62 -24.64 7.34
N GLU A 418 -9.88 -24.21 7.31
CA GLU A 418 -10.90 -24.71 6.38
C GLU A 418 -11.23 -23.65 5.32
N GLY A 419 -11.64 -24.10 4.13
CA GLY A 419 -11.97 -23.24 2.99
C GLY A 419 -11.20 -23.57 1.72
N TYR A 420 -11.03 -22.57 0.85
CA TYR A 420 -10.38 -22.74 -0.45
C TYR A 420 -8.86 -22.59 -0.39
N TYR A 421 -8.19 -23.47 -1.12
CA TYR A 421 -6.74 -23.54 -1.28
C TYR A 421 -6.39 -23.68 -2.76
N TRP A 422 -5.33 -23.00 -3.20
CA TRP A 422 -4.82 -23.11 -4.56
C TRP A 422 -3.32 -22.85 -4.62
N TYR A 423 -2.75 -23.02 -5.81
CA TYR A 423 -1.41 -22.55 -6.12
C TYR A 423 -1.50 -21.38 -7.12
N GLU A 424 -0.68 -20.36 -6.93
CA GLU A 424 -0.56 -19.22 -7.83
C GLU A 424 0.82 -19.17 -8.44
N LYS A 425 0.89 -18.92 -9.75
CA LYS A 425 2.15 -18.73 -10.45
C LYS A 425 2.84 -17.46 -9.96
N ILE A 426 4.10 -17.56 -9.52
CA ILE A 426 4.86 -16.42 -8.98
C ILE A 426 5.79 -15.76 -9.99
N ASP A 427 6.03 -16.40 -11.12
CA ASP A 427 6.86 -15.94 -12.22
C ASP A 427 6.08 -15.92 -13.55
N GLY A 428 6.76 -15.64 -14.66
CA GLY A 428 6.15 -15.58 -16.00
C GLY A 428 5.73 -14.16 -16.40
N PRO A 429 5.16 -14.03 -17.61
CA PRO A 429 4.74 -12.73 -18.12
C PRO A 429 3.62 -12.16 -17.27
N GLU A 430 3.74 -10.91 -16.87
CA GLU A 430 2.75 -10.22 -16.05
C GLU A 430 1.56 -9.76 -16.90
N ILE A 431 0.34 -9.85 -16.33
CA ILE A 431 -0.88 -9.46 -17.04
C ILE A 431 -1.20 -8.01 -16.78
N VAL A 432 -1.48 -7.33 -17.88
CA VAL A 432 -1.52 -5.90 -17.92
C VAL A 432 -2.90 -5.42 -18.45
N SER A 433 -3.88 -5.14 -17.58
CA SER A 433 -5.17 -4.49 -17.89
C SER A 433 -5.20 -3.07 -17.33
N ILE A 434 -5.51 -2.01 -18.11
CA ILE A 434 -5.71 -0.66 -17.51
C ILE A 434 -6.73 -0.80 -16.38
N PRO A 435 -6.33 -0.61 -15.11
CA PRO A 435 -7.34 -0.51 -14.08
C PRO A 435 -8.15 0.71 -14.46
N THR A 436 -9.45 0.54 -14.70
CA THR A 436 -10.39 1.65 -14.60
C THR A 436 -10.43 2.00 -13.13
N LEU A 437 -9.38 2.68 -12.65
CA LEU A 437 -9.31 3.31 -11.34
C LEU A 437 -10.41 4.37 -11.37
N SER A 438 -11.59 3.91 -11.03
CA SER A 438 -12.85 4.62 -11.16
C SER A 438 -13.43 4.69 -9.78
N VAL A 439 -13.72 5.90 -9.33
CA VAL A 439 -14.29 6.16 -8.03
C VAL A 439 -15.58 6.93 -8.24
N THR A 440 -16.64 6.46 -7.59
CA THR A 440 -17.95 7.11 -7.64
C THR A 440 -18.16 7.79 -6.31
N LEU A 441 -18.40 9.10 -6.36
CA LEU A 441 -18.63 9.93 -5.20
C LEU A 441 -20.11 9.95 -4.81
N SER A 442 -20.38 10.33 -3.57
CA SER A 442 -21.76 10.46 -3.05
C SER A 442 -22.60 11.54 -3.77
N ARG A 443 -21.95 12.53 -4.40
CA ARG A 443 -22.56 13.56 -5.25
C ARG A 443 -21.57 14.03 -6.33
N SER A 444 -21.98 14.99 -7.16
CA SER A 444 -21.03 15.65 -8.07
C SER A 444 -19.97 16.42 -7.28
N LEU A 445 -18.70 16.25 -7.67
CA LEU A 445 -17.56 17.05 -7.25
C LEU A 445 -17.64 18.49 -7.76
N LEU A 446 -18.34 18.73 -8.87
CA LEU A 446 -18.46 20.05 -9.47
C LEU A 446 -19.50 20.87 -8.71
N ALA A 447 -19.11 22.05 -8.24
CA ALA A 447 -20.05 23.00 -7.66
C ALA A 447 -20.98 23.55 -8.76
N SER A 448 -22.27 23.63 -8.45
CA SER A 448 -23.29 24.21 -9.32
C SER A 448 -23.72 25.59 -8.82
N ASN A 449 -24.38 26.38 -9.67
CA ASN A 449 -24.97 27.65 -9.23
C ASN A 449 -26.07 27.50 -8.17
N ALA A 450 -26.58 26.29 -7.95
CA ALA A 450 -27.56 25.98 -6.91
C ALA A 450 -26.90 25.61 -5.58
N ASP A 451 -25.59 25.30 -5.58
CA ASP A 451 -24.86 24.97 -4.36
C ASP A 451 -24.60 26.22 -3.52
N PRO A 452 -24.72 26.13 -2.19
CA PRO A 452 -24.27 27.18 -1.28
C PRO A 452 -22.77 27.44 -1.44
N ARG A 453 -22.34 28.70 -1.28
CA ARG A 453 -20.92 29.09 -1.39
C ARG A 453 -20.05 28.45 -0.31
N GLU A 454 -20.66 27.98 0.77
CA GLU A 454 -20.00 27.30 1.88
C GLU A 454 -19.53 25.88 1.52
N LEU A 455 -19.93 25.36 0.34
CA LEU A 455 -19.47 24.07 -0.16
C LEU A 455 -18.19 24.16 -1.00
N ASP A 456 -17.82 25.36 -1.45
CA ASP A 456 -16.68 25.70 -2.31
C ASP A 456 -15.98 26.93 -1.71
N LEU A 457 -15.26 26.69 -0.60
CA LEU A 457 -14.75 27.79 0.24
C LEU A 457 -13.57 28.50 -0.42
N ASP A 458 -12.78 27.78 -1.22
CA ASP A 458 -11.69 28.34 -2.02
C ASP A 458 -12.13 28.86 -3.40
N GLY A 459 -13.38 28.59 -3.81
CA GLY A 459 -14.00 29.22 -4.97
C GLY A 459 -13.44 28.73 -6.30
N ASP A 460 -12.90 27.51 -6.33
CA ASP A 460 -12.31 26.92 -7.52
C ASP A 460 -13.38 26.25 -8.42
N GLY A 461 -14.61 26.10 -7.92
CA GLY A 461 -15.73 25.47 -8.60
C GLY A 461 -15.87 23.98 -8.29
N LEU A 462 -15.15 23.46 -7.29
CA LEU A 462 -15.28 22.13 -6.74
C LEU A 462 -15.95 22.18 -5.36
N VAL A 463 -16.49 21.05 -4.93
CA VAL A 463 -17.06 20.91 -3.60
C VAL A 463 -15.98 20.37 -2.66
N ASP A 464 -15.52 21.17 -1.70
CA ASP A 464 -14.38 20.87 -0.80
C ASP A 464 -14.51 19.47 -0.15
N SER A 465 -15.71 19.12 0.32
CA SER A 465 -15.96 17.82 0.95
C SER A 465 -15.81 16.64 -0.02
N GLN A 466 -16.14 16.85 -1.29
CA GLN A 466 -16.02 15.84 -2.34
C GLN A 466 -14.58 15.74 -2.85
N GLU A 467 -13.78 16.81 -2.78
CA GLU A 467 -12.34 16.71 -3.02
C GLU A 467 -11.68 15.78 -2.01
N ASN A 468 -12.07 15.90 -0.73
CA ASN A 468 -11.54 15.05 0.33
C ASN A 468 -12.00 13.59 0.17
N GLU A 469 -13.26 13.37 -0.24
CA GLU A 469 -13.78 12.04 -0.57
C GLU A 469 -13.00 11.43 -1.76
N LEU A 470 -12.77 12.20 -2.83
CA LEU A 470 -11.99 11.78 -3.99
C LEU A 470 -10.54 11.44 -3.62
N ALA A 471 -9.88 12.32 -2.86
CA ALA A 471 -8.52 12.14 -2.39
C ALA A 471 -8.41 10.90 -1.49
N MET A 472 -9.36 10.68 -0.59
CA MET A 472 -9.39 9.51 0.28
C MET A 472 -9.41 8.21 -0.52
N MET A 473 -10.23 8.15 -1.57
CA MET A 473 -10.40 6.96 -2.39
C MET A 473 -9.19 6.68 -3.28
N LEU A 474 -8.42 7.71 -3.66
CA LEU A 474 -7.32 7.60 -4.62
C LEU A 474 -5.93 7.87 -4.03
N ARG A 475 -5.78 8.10 -2.73
CA ARG A 475 -4.49 8.45 -2.12
C ARG A 475 -3.39 7.41 -2.43
N PRO A 476 -2.13 7.85 -2.62
CA PRO A 476 -1.04 6.95 -2.97
C PRO A 476 -0.76 5.93 -1.86
N TYR A 477 -0.35 4.73 -2.28
CA TYR A 477 0.25 3.73 -1.41
C TYR A 477 1.76 3.70 -1.63
N LEU A 478 2.50 4.24 -0.68
CA LEU A 478 3.95 4.40 -0.77
C LEU A 478 4.64 3.12 -0.30
N ILE A 479 5.64 2.67 -1.06
CA ILE A 479 6.51 1.56 -0.67
C ILE A 479 7.94 2.04 -0.74
N PHE A 480 8.58 2.12 0.42
CA PHE A 480 9.98 2.51 0.55
C PHE A 480 10.91 1.33 0.25
N ASP A 481 12.16 1.66 -0.05
CA ASP A 481 13.24 0.70 -0.04
C ASP A 481 13.52 0.17 1.38
N SER A 482 14.01 -1.07 1.47
CA SER A 482 14.48 -1.70 2.70
C SER A 482 15.62 -0.97 3.41
N ASP A 483 16.43 -0.21 2.69
CA ASP A 483 17.53 0.60 3.21
C ASP A 483 17.16 2.09 3.41
N GLU A 484 15.87 2.43 3.36
CA GLU A 484 15.36 3.76 3.73
C GLU A 484 15.75 4.11 5.18
N SER A 485 16.65 5.09 5.33
CA SER A 485 17.26 5.46 6.61
C SER A 485 17.09 6.93 6.99
N ALA A 486 16.61 7.77 6.06
CA ALA A 486 16.45 9.21 6.26
C ALA A 486 15.07 9.58 6.83
N ARG A 487 14.05 8.77 6.51
CA ARG A 487 12.65 8.96 6.90
C ARG A 487 12.43 8.82 8.40
N GLN A 488 11.66 9.74 8.98
CA GLN A 488 11.17 9.62 10.36
C GLN A 488 9.94 8.71 10.47
N SER A 489 9.60 8.28 11.68
CA SER A 489 8.46 7.37 11.89
C SER A 489 7.12 7.90 11.38
N HIS A 490 6.91 9.22 11.45
CA HIS A 490 5.69 9.91 11.01
C HIS A 490 5.74 10.42 9.55
N GLU A 491 6.88 10.25 8.88
CA GLU A 491 7.06 10.69 7.49
C GLU A 491 6.69 9.58 6.50
N PRO A 492 6.23 9.94 5.28
CA PRO A 492 6.06 11.29 4.80
C PRO A 492 4.81 11.97 5.39
N VAL A 493 4.93 13.28 5.65
CA VAL A 493 3.74 14.11 5.87
C VAL A 493 3.18 14.44 4.50
N VAL A 494 1.95 14.03 4.24
CA VAL A 494 1.32 14.18 2.92
C VAL A 494 0.31 15.31 2.95
N VAL A 495 0.51 16.29 2.06
CA VAL A 495 -0.49 17.33 1.76
C VAL A 495 -0.96 17.18 0.32
N TYR A 496 -2.18 17.65 0.03
CA TYR A 496 -2.72 17.55 -1.32
C TYR A 496 -3.59 18.74 -1.69
N GLN A 497 -3.73 18.94 -3.00
CA GLN A 497 -4.62 19.91 -3.63
C GLN A 497 -5.41 19.22 -4.73
N VAL A 498 -6.71 19.48 -4.82
CA VAL A 498 -7.53 19.12 -5.98
C VAL A 498 -7.85 20.40 -6.73
N TYR A 499 -7.79 20.39 -8.07
CA TYR A 499 -8.12 21.59 -8.85
C TYR A 499 -8.75 21.22 -10.20
N PRO A 500 -9.65 22.05 -10.75
CA PRO A 500 -10.32 21.77 -12.02
C PRO A 500 -9.48 22.15 -13.24
N PHE A 501 -9.71 21.43 -14.33
CA PHE A 501 -9.33 21.87 -15.67
C PHE A 501 -10.57 22.36 -16.41
N LEU A 502 -10.42 23.43 -17.20
CA LEU A 502 -11.47 23.86 -18.12
C LEU A 502 -11.37 23.11 -19.46
N PRO A 503 -12.51 22.63 -20.03
CA PRO A 503 -13.83 22.55 -19.40
C PRO A 503 -13.88 21.51 -18.26
N ASN A 504 -14.74 21.73 -17.25
CA ASN A 504 -14.85 21.05 -15.93
C ASN A 504 -15.11 19.52 -15.95
N THR A 505 -14.75 18.81 -17.01
CA THR A 505 -14.82 17.34 -17.07
C THR A 505 -13.55 16.66 -16.58
N ARG A 506 -12.56 17.44 -16.13
CA ARG A 506 -11.26 16.95 -15.66
C ARG A 506 -10.83 17.68 -14.39
N VAL A 507 -10.17 16.94 -13.51
CA VAL A 507 -9.53 17.49 -12.30
C VAL A 507 -8.12 16.95 -12.18
N GLY A 508 -7.29 17.71 -11.47
CA GLY A 508 -5.96 17.34 -11.04
C GLY A 508 -5.95 17.07 -9.55
N ILE A 509 -5.22 16.05 -9.10
CA ILE A 509 -4.84 15.91 -7.69
C ILE A 509 -3.31 15.99 -7.61
N ARG A 510 -2.81 16.95 -6.83
CA ARG A 510 -1.39 17.05 -6.49
C ARG A 510 -1.17 16.48 -5.12
N TRP A 511 -0.23 15.56 -5.01
CA TRP A 511 0.28 15.02 -3.76
C TRP A 511 1.68 15.57 -3.55
N VAL A 512 1.97 16.11 -2.38
CA VAL A 512 3.32 16.50 -1.99
C VAL A 512 3.72 15.73 -0.75
N PHE A 513 4.86 15.05 -0.84
CA PHE A 513 5.43 14.22 0.21
C PHE A 513 6.54 15.01 0.88
N LEU A 514 6.36 15.32 2.17
CA LEU A 514 7.30 16.14 2.92
C LEU A 514 8.13 15.27 3.84
N PHE A 515 9.46 15.41 3.71
CA PHE A 515 10.45 14.78 4.57
C PHE A 515 11.36 15.86 5.16
N ARG A 516 11.80 15.68 6.40
CA ARG A 516 12.75 16.60 7.02
C ARG A 516 14.16 16.48 6.45
N LYS A 517 14.51 15.35 5.86
CA LYS A 517 15.85 15.07 5.35
C LYS A 517 15.79 14.24 4.08
N ASP A 518 16.53 14.66 3.07
CA ASP A 518 17.01 13.83 1.96
C ASP A 518 18.36 13.21 2.41
N GLY A 519 18.41 11.89 2.52
CA GLY A 519 19.60 11.16 2.97
C GLY A 519 20.66 10.93 1.88
N GLY A 520 20.43 11.37 0.64
CA GLY A 520 21.33 11.11 -0.47
C GLY A 520 21.08 9.75 -1.11
N TYR A 521 21.86 9.42 -2.15
CA TYR A 521 21.85 8.08 -2.74
C TYR A 521 22.39 7.04 -1.75
N SER A 522 21.84 5.82 -1.77
CA SER A 522 22.22 4.74 -0.86
C SER A 522 23.68 4.29 -1.00
N GLU A 523 24.16 3.51 -0.04
CA GLU A 523 25.52 2.92 -0.02
C GLU A 523 25.80 1.99 -1.21
N ASN A 524 24.75 1.45 -1.83
CA ASN A 524 24.87 0.63 -3.05
C ASN A 524 25.10 1.45 -4.31
N SER A 525 24.92 2.78 -4.22
CA SER A 525 25.21 3.72 -5.30
C SER A 525 26.66 4.19 -5.18
N TRP A 526 27.37 4.27 -6.30
CA TRP A 526 28.71 4.91 -6.33
C TRP A 526 28.63 6.43 -6.03
N CYS A 527 27.42 6.98 -5.95
CA CYS A 527 27.09 8.32 -5.48
C CYS A 527 26.70 8.37 -4.00
N GLU A 528 27.04 7.35 -3.19
CA GLU A 528 26.70 7.27 -1.77
C GLU A 528 26.82 8.62 -1.06
N SER A 529 25.75 9.04 -0.37
CA SER A 529 25.63 10.30 0.38
C SER A 529 25.80 11.59 -0.42
N LEU A 530 26.07 11.52 -1.74
CA LEU A 530 26.00 12.70 -2.59
C LEU A 530 24.58 13.23 -2.58
N ASP A 531 24.49 14.55 -2.56
CA ASP A 531 23.23 15.27 -2.63
C ASP A 531 22.32 15.06 -1.40
N ALA A 532 22.85 14.54 -0.29
CA ALA A 532 22.13 14.55 1.00
C ALA A 532 21.94 15.99 1.49
N HIS A 533 20.72 16.38 1.85
CA HIS A 533 20.41 17.72 2.34
C HIS A 533 19.20 17.75 3.29
N ASP A 534 19.04 18.87 4.00
CA ASP A 534 17.86 19.08 4.83
C ASP A 534 16.65 19.38 3.92
N GLY A 535 15.53 18.73 4.22
CA GLY A 535 14.27 18.80 3.50
C GLY A 535 14.23 17.90 2.25
N ASP A 536 13.01 17.48 1.93
CA ASP A 536 12.62 16.95 0.62
C ASP A 536 11.09 17.12 0.44
N ASN A 537 10.65 17.49 -0.77
CA ASN A 537 9.27 17.88 -1.08
C ASN A 537 8.79 17.35 -2.44
N ASP A 538 9.14 16.10 -2.75
CA ASP A 538 8.74 15.45 -3.98
C ASP A 538 7.22 15.32 -4.13
N ALA A 539 6.76 15.26 -5.38
CA ALA A 539 5.34 15.38 -5.70
C ALA A 539 4.86 14.41 -6.79
N ALA A 540 3.66 13.86 -6.58
CA ALA A 540 2.93 13.11 -7.58
C ALA A 540 1.74 13.91 -8.09
N TYR A 541 1.38 13.72 -9.35
CA TYR A 541 0.22 14.39 -9.94
C TYR A 541 -0.69 13.42 -10.67
N TYR A 542 -1.97 13.42 -10.32
CA TYR A 542 -2.99 12.55 -10.89
C TYR A 542 -3.92 13.40 -11.75
N GLU A 543 -4.15 13.00 -12.99
CA GLU A 543 -5.19 13.58 -13.84
C GLU A 543 -6.39 12.64 -13.88
N LEU A 544 -7.57 13.16 -13.63
CA LEU A 544 -8.84 12.43 -13.66
C LEU A 544 -9.82 13.07 -14.62
N TYR A 545 -10.78 12.26 -15.09
CA TYR A 545 -11.89 12.75 -15.89
C TYR A 545 -13.21 12.11 -15.49
N SER A 546 -14.31 12.83 -15.75
CA SER A 546 -15.67 12.38 -15.51
C SER A 546 -16.53 12.54 -16.76
N GLU A 547 -17.39 11.56 -17.01
CA GLU A 547 -18.34 11.51 -18.13
C GLU A 547 -19.80 11.74 -17.68
N ASP A 548 -20.04 11.76 -16.37
CA ASP A 548 -21.35 11.82 -15.72
C ASP A 548 -21.49 13.06 -14.83
N ASN A 549 -20.93 14.17 -15.29
CA ASN A 549 -21.01 15.48 -14.65
C ASN A 549 -20.41 15.50 -13.23
N GLY A 550 -19.25 14.87 -13.05
CA GLY A 550 -18.43 14.95 -11.84
C GLY A 550 -18.78 13.95 -10.75
N ILE A 551 -19.58 12.92 -11.03
CA ILE A 551 -19.98 11.90 -10.04
C ILE A 551 -18.97 10.73 -10.03
N THR A 552 -18.66 10.18 -11.20
CA THR A 552 -17.69 9.11 -11.38
C THR A 552 -16.41 9.66 -12.02
N TRP A 553 -15.30 9.46 -11.34
CA TRP A 553 -13.98 9.93 -11.75
C TRP A 553 -13.09 8.76 -12.11
N LYS A 554 -12.53 8.79 -13.32
CA LYS A 554 -11.60 7.80 -13.83
C LYS A 554 -10.20 8.39 -13.87
N LEU A 555 -9.22 7.70 -13.29
CA LEU A 555 -7.82 8.08 -13.40
C LEU A 555 -7.36 7.95 -14.85
N ARG A 556 -6.87 9.06 -15.40
CA ARG A 556 -6.37 9.16 -16.76
C ARG A 556 -4.86 8.99 -16.83
N ALA A 557 -4.15 9.64 -15.91
CA ALA A 557 -2.70 9.69 -15.92
C ALA A 557 -2.13 9.94 -14.53
N ILE A 558 -0.88 9.51 -14.33
CA ILE A 558 -0.06 9.89 -13.16
C ILE A 558 1.28 10.41 -13.66
N LEU A 559 1.79 11.43 -12.99
CA LEU A 559 3.10 12.02 -13.24
C LEU A 559 3.94 11.99 -11.98
N LEU A 560 5.08 11.31 -12.05
CA LEU A 560 6.11 11.26 -11.00
C LEU A 560 7.44 11.89 -11.47
N GLY A 561 7.47 12.43 -12.69
CA GLY A 561 8.68 12.62 -13.51
C GLY A 561 8.61 11.80 -14.79
N TYR A 562 7.93 10.66 -14.72
CA TYR A 562 7.42 9.87 -15.86
C TYR A 562 5.91 10.01 -15.97
N ILE A 563 5.40 9.69 -17.14
CA ILE A 563 3.96 9.72 -17.40
C ILE A 563 3.41 8.30 -17.50
N TRP A 564 2.57 7.89 -16.55
CA TRP A 564 1.68 6.75 -16.72
C TRP A 564 0.44 7.18 -17.52
N PRO A 565 -0.08 6.38 -18.48
CA PRO A 565 0.32 5.01 -18.87
C PRO A 565 1.39 4.91 -19.96
N LYS A 566 2.05 6.01 -20.33
CA LYS A 566 2.92 6.06 -21.51
C LYS A 566 4.28 5.40 -21.29
N GLU A 567 4.91 5.64 -20.14
CA GLU A 567 6.34 5.38 -19.91
C GLU A 567 6.58 4.29 -18.87
N SER A 568 5.53 3.86 -18.17
CA SER A 568 5.62 2.80 -17.17
C SER A 568 4.27 2.11 -17.01
N ARG A 569 4.30 0.92 -16.41
CA ARG A 569 3.13 0.26 -15.81
C ARG A 569 2.86 0.88 -14.44
N LEU A 570 1.60 0.82 -13.98
CA LEU A 570 1.19 1.23 -12.64
C LEU A 570 0.77 0.01 -11.84
N GLU A 571 1.33 -0.13 -10.64
CA GLU A 571 0.87 -1.06 -9.62
C GLU A 571 -0.16 -0.37 -8.71
N VAL A 572 -1.11 -1.11 -8.16
CA VAL A 572 -2.21 -0.56 -7.37
C VAL A 572 -2.41 -1.36 -6.08
N TYR A 573 -2.59 -0.66 -4.96
CA TYR A 573 -2.96 -1.21 -3.66
C TYR A 573 -4.47 -1.05 -3.48
N ASP A 574 -5.10 -2.13 -3.08
CA ASP A 574 -6.56 -2.25 -2.97
C ASP A 574 -7.36 -1.66 -4.14
N LEU A 575 -6.74 -1.69 -5.34
CA LEU A 575 -7.35 -1.36 -6.62
C LEU A 575 -7.80 0.07 -6.82
N THR A 576 -7.63 0.95 -5.85
CA THR A 576 -7.89 2.38 -6.00
C THR A 576 -6.68 3.24 -5.68
N HIS A 577 -5.69 2.70 -4.95
CA HIS A 577 -4.53 3.45 -4.49
C HIS A 577 -3.31 3.16 -5.39
N PRO A 578 -2.88 4.09 -6.26
CA PRO A 578 -1.68 3.91 -7.03
C PRO A 578 -0.47 3.66 -6.11
N ILE A 579 0.30 2.61 -6.40
CA ILE A 579 1.54 2.34 -5.67
C ILE A 579 2.63 3.25 -6.22
N ILE A 580 3.32 3.93 -5.31
CA ILE A 580 4.51 4.70 -5.61
C ILE A 580 5.66 4.10 -4.81
N TYR A 581 6.66 3.59 -5.52
CA TYR A 581 7.90 3.15 -4.93
C TYR A 581 8.80 4.36 -4.70
N MET A 582 9.32 4.52 -3.50
CA MET A 582 10.24 5.60 -3.16
C MET A 582 11.64 5.03 -3.03
N SER A 583 12.58 5.59 -3.79
CA SER A 583 13.97 5.16 -3.73
C SER A 583 14.55 5.47 -2.36
N ALA A 584 15.51 4.63 -1.96
CA ALA A 584 16.20 4.72 -0.69
C ALA A 584 16.74 6.12 -0.42
N SER A 585 16.39 6.73 0.72
CA SER A 585 16.93 7.97 1.29
C SER A 585 16.83 9.24 0.41
N LYS A 586 16.78 9.11 -0.93
CA LYS A 586 16.52 10.13 -1.95
C LYS A 586 15.04 10.38 -2.20
N HIS A 587 14.21 9.37 -1.92
CA HIS A 587 12.77 9.39 -2.14
C HIS A 587 12.29 9.65 -3.58
N HIS A 588 13.16 9.46 -4.59
CA HIS A 588 12.72 9.53 -5.98
C HIS A 588 11.61 8.51 -6.23
N MET A 589 10.61 8.91 -7.01
CA MET A 589 9.36 8.17 -7.11
C MET A 589 9.27 7.32 -8.38
N TYR A 590 8.97 6.04 -8.22
CA TYR A 590 8.84 5.10 -9.32
C TYR A 590 7.47 4.42 -9.29
N PHE A 591 6.96 4.10 -10.47
CA PHE A 591 5.75 3.29 -10.56
C PHE A 591 5.99 1.81 -10.28
N THR A 592 7.25 1.36 -10.33
CA THR A 592 7.65 -0.05 -10.24
C THR A 592 9.06 -0.20 -9.71
N ARG A 593 9.39 -1.43 -9.34
CA ARG A 593 10.73 -1.86 -8.95
C ARG A 593 11.63 -2.24 -10.13
N ASP A 594 11.19 -2.04 -11.37
CA ASP A 594 12.01 -2.40 -12.56
C ASP A 594 13.27 -1.53 -12.68
N TRP A 595 13.32 -0.44 -11.92
CA TRP A 595 14.43 0.48 -11.77
C TRP A 595 15.40 0.11 -10.66
N ASP A 596 15.14 -0.98 -9.94
CA ASP A 596 16.04 -1.46 -8.91
C ASP A 596 17.44 -1.72 -9.46
N HIS A 597 18.43 -1.12 -8.80
CA HIS A 597 19.82 -1.06 -9.19
C HIS A 597 20.11 -0.52 -10.62
N ARG A 598 19.24 0.35 -11.15
CA ARG A 598 19.48 1.03 -12.44
C ARG A 598 19.83 2.50 -12.25
N ASP A 599 20.57 3.03 -13.21
CA ASP A 599 20.85 4.46 -13.32
C ASP A 599 19.57 5.29 -13.13
N SER A 600 19.63 6.16 -12.12
CA SER A 600 18.60 7.13 -11.82
C SER A 600 18.27 7.93 -13.06
N LEU A 601 16.98 8.00 -13.36
CA LEU A 601 16.47 8.86 -14.40
C LEU A 601 16.27 10.31 -13.92
N TYR A 602 16.26 10.54 -12.60
CA TYR A 602 16.23 11.86 -11.98
C TYR A 602 17.61 12.50 -11.95
N SER A 603 18.66 11.67 -11.91
CA SER A 603 20.04 12.14 -11.96
C SER A 603 20.35 12.83 -13.30
N THR A 604 20.44 14.15 -13.25
CA THR A 604 21.03 14.96 -14.34
C THR A 604 22.57 14.96 -14.27
N TYR A 605 23.14 14.34 -13.23
CA TYR A 605 24.56 14.31 -12.97
C TYR A 605 25.25 13.40 -14.01
N ILE A 606 25.89 14.07 -14.96
CA ILE A 606 26.90 13.62 -15.94
C ILE A 606 26.35 12.90 -17.19
N LYS A 607 26.56 13.54 -18.35
CA LYS A 607 26.48 12.94 -19.71
C LYS A 607 27.64 11.95 -19.98
N GLY A 608 27.93 11.04 -19.04
CA GLY A 608 29.05 10.11 -19.08
C GLY A 608 28.69 8.75 -18.44
N PRO A 609 29.60 7.76 -18.44
CA PRO A 609 29.34 6.37 -18.03
C PRO A 609 29.21 6.15 -16.51
N GLY A 610 28.65 7.11 -15.79
CA GLY A 610 28.36 7.01 -14.35
C GLY A 610 27.23 7.94 -14.00
N ARG A 611 25.99 7.43 -14.00
CA ARG A 611 24.85 8.07 -13.35
C ARG A 611 24.63 7.43 -12.00
N CYS A 612 24.18 8.21 -11.02
CA CYS A 612 23.86 7.67 -9.71
C CYS A 612 22.75 6.63 -9.87
N ASN A 613 22.91 5.47 -9.24
CA ASN A 613 21.91 4.42 -9.24
C ASN A 613 20.88 4.72 -8.15
N ASP A 614 19.58 4.59 -8.45
CA ASP A 614 18.51 4.59 -7.45
C ASP A 614 18.22 3.14 -7.03
N ASP A 615 18.30 2.87 -5.73
CA ASP A 615 17.86 1.59 -5.13
C ASP A 615 16.34 1.67 -4.94
N VAL A 616 15.61 0.73 -5.55
CA VAL A 616 14.13 0.74 -5.58
C VAL A 616 13.60 -0.68 -5.48
N ASN A 617 14.11 -1.46 -4.53
CA ASN A 617 13.68 -2.85 -4.34
C ASN A 617 12.30 -2.97 -3.68
N GLY A 618 11.80 -1.86 -3.09
CA GLY A 618 10.46 -1.78 -2.51
C GLY A 618 10.18 -2.81 -1.43
N LEU A 619 11.20 -3.20 -0.65
CA LEU A 619 11.10 -4.18 0.44
C LEU A 619 10.99 -3.53 1.82
N GLY A 620 10.90 -2.20 1.90
CA GLY A 620 10.89 -1.44 3.14
C GLY A 620 9.52 -1.14 3.70
N ALA A 621 9.43 0.05 4.33
CA ALA A 621 8.20 0.52 4.94
C ALA A 621 7.10 0.70 3.89
N ARG A 622 5.86 0.39 4.27
CA ARG A 622 4.68 0.57 3.43
C ARG A 622 3.76 1.57 4.12
N PHE A 623 3.23 2.51 3.37
CA PHE A 623 2.51 3.64 3.90
C PHE A 623 1.36 4.02 2.96
N LEU A 624 0.13 3.75 3.38
CA LEU A 624 -1.02 4.38 2.74
C LEU A 624 -1.04 5.84 3.18
N ALA A 625 -0.98 6.78 2.23
CA ALA A 625 -0.85 8.20 2.54
C ALA A 625 -1.92 8.65 3.54
N ASP A 626 -1.50 9.13 4.71
CA ASP A 626 -2.44 9.69 5.68
C ASP A 626 -2.80 11.12 5.29
N ILE A 627 -4.07 11.28 4.91
CA ILE A 627 -4.61 12.57 4.49
C ILE A 627 -5.45 13.21 5.58
N THR A 628 -5.58 12.55 6.74
CA THR A 628 -6.21 13.13 7.93
C THR A 628 -5.37 14.31 8.38
N SER A 629 -6.03 15.39 8.82
CA SER A 629 -5.28 16.54 9.28
C SER A 629 -4.35 16.16 10.42
N PHE A 630 -3.07 16.43 10.26
CA PHE A 630 -2.13 16.34 11.37
C PHE A 630 -2.44 17.35 12.49
N ARG A 631 -3.36 18.29 12.25
CA ARG A 631 -3.94 19.18 13.25
C ARG A 631 -5.26 18.63 13.80
N ALA A 632 -5.43 17.32 13.93
CA ALA A 632 -6.67 16.68 14.37
C ALA A 632 -7.28 17.26 15.68
N ALA A 633 -6.48 17.95 16.51
CA ALA A 633 -6.97 18.72 17.66
C ALA A 633 -7.86 19.94 17.27
N ASN A 634 -7.80 20.41 16.03
CA ASN A 634 -8.66 21.43 15.47
C ASN A 634 -9.77 20.76 14.64
N PRO A 635 -11.00 20.66 15.18
CA PRO A 635 -12.10 19.98 14.48
C PRO A 635 -12.53 20.68 13.19
N SER A 636 -12.06 21.91 12.94
CA SER A 636 -12.34 22.66 11.71
C SER A 636 -11.39 22.31 10.56
N ILE A 637 -10.32 21.54 10.79
CA ILE A 637 -9.39 21.08 9.76
C ILE A 637 -9.34 19.56 9.84
N LEU A 638 -10.10 18.89 8.98
CA LEU A 638 -10.25 17.43 9.02
C LEU A 638 -9.25 16.71 8.10
N PHE A 639 -8.78 17.39 7.05
CA PHE A 639 -7.91 16.81 6.03
C PHE A 639 -6.68 17.68 5.78
N ASN A 640 -5.65 17.09 5.17
CA ASN A 640 -4.45 17.78 4.68
C ASN A 640 -4.67 18.43 3.29
N ASN A 641 -5.92 18.80 2.97
CA ASN A 641 -6.24 19.60 1.79
C ASN A 641 -5.73 21.03 2.00
N VAL A 642 -5.04 21.58 1.02
CA VAL A 642 -4.41 22.90 1.10
C VAL A 642 -5.19 24.00 0.38
N GLY A 643 -6.27 23.63 -0.34
CA GLY A 643 -7.10 24.53 -1.14
C GLY A 643 -6.32 25.26 -2.23
N GLU A 644 -6.86 26.38 -2.71
CA GLU A 644 -6.20 27.20 -3.74
C GLU A 644 -5.28 28.32 -3.19
N LEU A 645 -4.19 28.59 -3.90
CA LEU A 645 -3.22 29.64 -3.54
C LEU A 645 -3.89 31.01 -3.33
N GLU A 646 -4.80 31.41 -4.22
CA GLU A 646 -5.45 32.72 -4.18
C GLU A 646 -6.50 32.82 -3.07
N ARG A 647 -7.00 31.68 -2.58
CA ARG A 647 -8.13 31.65 -1.66
C ARG A 647 -8.12 30.38 -0.80
N HIS A 648 -7.17 30.25 0.12
CA HIS A 648 -7.08 29.12 1.07
C HIS A 648 -7.47 29.55 2.49
N PRO A 649 -8.76 29.78 2.80
CA PRO A 649 -9.16 30.08 4.17
C PRO A 649 -8.71 28.93 5.10
N SER A 650 -7.92 29.28 6.11
CA SER A 650 -7.48 28.32 7.13
C SER A 650 -8.13 28.72 8.47
N PRO A 651 -9.07 27.93 9.01
CA PRO A 651 -9.65 26.67 8.48
C PRO A 651 -10.61 26.87 7.28
N PRO A 652 -10.95 25.82 6.51
CA PRO A 652 -10.66 24.40 6.75
C PRO A 652 -9.38 23.85 6.09
N PHE A 653 -8.68 24.65 5.29
CA PHE A 653 -7.50 24.19 4.57
C PHE A 653 -6.22 24.27 5.43
N VAL A 654 -5.29 23.34 5.18
CA VAL A 654 -3.98 23.31 5.83
C VAL A 654 -3.04 24.29 5.15
N ASN A 655 -2.44 25.18 5.95
CA ASN A 655 -1.33 26.01 5.49
C ASN A 655 -0.14 25.94 6.47
N ASP A 656 -0.38 25.97 7.78
CA ASP A 656 0.70 25.94 8.78
C ASP A 656 1.22 24.51 9.02
N LEU A 657 2.49 24.28 8.71
CA LEU A 657 3.17 22.98 8.82
C LEU A 657 4.00 22.84 10.11
N SER A 658 3.96 23.84 11.00
CA SER A 658 4.86 23.95 12.15
C SER A 658 4.82 22.80 13.15
N ILE A 659 3.78 21.94 13.12
CA ILE A 659 3.71 20.76 13.99
C ILE A 659 4.86 19.77 13.72
N TYR A 660 5.26 19.63 12.45
CA TYR A 660 6.35 18.75 12.02
C TYR A 660 7.54 19.54 11.47
N PHE A 661 7.26 20.67 10.80
CA PHE A 661 8.24 21.49 10.11
C PHE A 661 8.18 22.94 10.62
N SER A 662 8.80 23.19 11.78
CA SER A 662 8.77 24.49 12.46
C SER A 662 9.13 25.66 11.53
N GLY A 663 8.24 26.64 11.44
CA GLY A 663 8.44 27.85 10.63
C GLY A 663 8.25 27.64 9.11
N HIS A 664 7.60 26.54 8.71
CA HIS A 664 7.19 26.30 7.33
C HIS A 664 5.67 26.39 7.18
N SER A 665 5.25 26.83 6.00
CA SER A 665 3.85 26.84 5.57
C SER A 665 3.76 26.38 4.12
N VAL A 666 2.62 25.79 3.75
CA VAL A 666 2.39 25.27 2.40
C VAL A 666 2.51 26.36 1.35
N TRP A 667 1.79 27.46 1.54
CA TRP A 667 1.75 28.59 0.60
C TRP A 667 2.82 29.65 0.89
N GLY A 668 3.82 29.33 1.72
CA GLY A 668 4.91 30.24 2.04
C GLY A 668 5.88 30.44 0.87
N GLU A 669 6.53 31.61 0.84
CA GLU A 669 7.61 31.92 -0.10
C GLU A 669 8.95 31.27 0.28
N LYS A 670 9.06 30.78 1.53
CA LYS A 670 10.29 30.24 2.07
C LYS A 670 10.57 28.86 1.46
N ASP A 671 11.81 28.64 1.07
CA ASP A 671 12.31 27.33 0.70
C ASP A 671 12.06 26.29 1.80
N PHE A 672 11.76 25.05 1.40
CA PHE A 672 11.57 23.95 2.33
C PHE A 672 12.93 23.40 2.77
N TYR A 673 13.41 23.92 3.90
CA TYR A 673 14.74 23.71 4.50
C TYR A 673 15.93 24.17 3.66
N SER A 674 16.06 23.71 2.42
CA SER A 674 17.18 23.98 1.52
C SER A 674 16.73 24.61 0.21
N LYS A 675 17.65 25.28 -0.50
CA LYS A 675 17.35 25.93 -1.79
C LYS A 675 17.06 24.93 -2.89
N GLU A 676 17.62 23.74 -2.74
CA GLU A 676 17.51 22.59 -3.61
C GLU A 676 16.05 22.11 -3.68
N CYS A 677 15.34 22.09 -2.54
CA CYS A 677 13.91 21.75 -2.49
C CYS A 677 13.00 22.87 -3.04
N GLY A 678 13.42 24.13 -2.89
CA GLY A 678 12.59 25.29 -3.19
C GLY A 678 11.33 25.38 -2.29
N PRO A 679 10.44 26.36 -2.52
CA PRO A 679 9.24 26.52 -1.71
C PRO A 679 8.17 25.48 -2.07
N ILE A 680 7.44 24.96 -1.07
CA ILE A 680 6.42 23.91 -1.25
C ILE A 680 5.36 24.32 -2.29
N LYS A 681 4.90 25.57 -2.26
CA LYS A 681 3.93 26.09 -3.24
C LYS A 681 4.32 25.84 -4.69
N ALA A 682 5.62 25.81 -5.03
CA ALA A 682 6.06 25.58 -6.40
C ALA A 682 5.74 24.16 -6.90
N LYS A 683 5.57 23.20 -5.98
CA LYS A 683 5.17 21.82 -6.28
C LYS A 683 3.65 21.65 -6.42
N LEU A 684 2.88 22.54 -5.78
CA LEU A 684 1.42 22.55 -5.81
C LEU A 684 0.85 23.32 -7.00
N LEU A 685 1.54 24.38 -7.45
CA LEU A 685 1.10 25.16 -8.60
C LEU A 685 0.80 24.24 -9.81
N PRO A 686 -0.34 24.42 -10.49
CA PRO A 686 -0.70 23.62 -11.64
C PRO A 686 0.44 23.65 -12.66
N LEU A 687 1.04 22.48 -12.95
CA LEU A 687 1.93 22.38 -14.10
C LEU A 687 1.07 22.70 -15.32
N TRP A 688 1.37 23.81 -16.00
CA TRP A 688 0.91 24.04 -17.36
C TRP A 688 1.63 23.01 -18.25
N ILE A 689 1.14 21.77 -18.25
CA ILE A 689 1.66 20.72 -19.10
C ILE A 689 1.11 21.04 -20.50
N PRO A 690 1.96 21.42 -21.47
CA PRO A 690 1.46 21.69 -22.81
C PRO A 690 0.77 20.43 -23.33
N ALA A 691 -0.41 20.56 -23.93
CA ALA A 691 -1.17 19.45 -24.52
C ALA A 691 -0.33 18.54 -25.44
N LYS A 692 0.76 19.08 -25.98
CA LYS A 692 1.75 18.40 -26.82
C LYS A 692 2.53 17.27 -26.11
N LEU A 693 2.71 17.31 -24.79
CA LEU A 693 3.36 16.21 -24.04
C LEU A 693 2.47 14.97 -23.94
N TRP A 694 1.16 15.13 -24.11
CA TRP A 694 0.15 14.07 -23.96
C TRP A 694 -0.13 13.26 -25.23
N GLY A 695 0.57 13.52 -26.34
CA GLY A 695 0.56 12.66 -27.54
C GLY A 695 -0.79 12.46 -28.24
N GLY A 696 -1.87 13.13 -27.79
CA GLY A 696 -3.18 13.03 -28.39
C GLY A 696 -3.25 13.80 -29.70
N GLY A 697 -3.00 13.13 -30.81
CA GLY A 697 -3.64 13.51 -32.07
C GLY A 697 -5.14 13.49 -31.83
N SER A 698 -5.77 14.66 -31.83
CA SER A 698 -7.22 14.78 -31.71
C SER A 698 -7.87 13.91 -32.78
N PRO A 699 -8.90 13.08 -32.45
CA PRO A 699 -9.88 12.70 -33.45
C PRO A 699 -10.44 13.99 -34.04
N SER A 700 -10.59 14.00 -35.35
CA SER A 700 -11.01 15.13 -36.16
C SER A 700 -12.30 15.79 -35.66
N ASP A 701 -12.19 16.93 -34.99
CA ASP A 701 -13.26 17.92 -34.94
C ASP A 701 -12.98 18.99 -35.99
N SER A 702 -13.77 18.92 -37.05
CA SER A 702 -13.78 19.85 -38.16
C SER A 702 -14.32 21.22 -37.74
N ASN A 703 -13.54 22.26 -38.07
CA ASN A 703 -13.97 23.59 -38.49
C ASN A 703 -15.12 24.29 -37.73
N THR A 704 -14.76 25.14 -36.76
CA THR A 704 -15.22 26.55 -36.73
C THR A 704 -14.20 27.38 -35.95
N ALA A 705 -13.38 28.15 -36.66
CA ALA A 705 -12.46 29.11 -36.05
C ALA A 705 -13.21 30.43 -35.77
N ASP A 706 -13.23 30.85 -34.50
CA ASP A 706 -13.54 32.23 -34.09
C ASP A 706 -12.23 32.90 -33.59
N PRO A 707 -11.60 33.80 -34.37
CA PRO A 707 -10.36 34.46 -33.99
C PRO A 707 -10.67 35.76 -33.24
N GLY A 708 -11.00 35.66 -31.94
CA GLY A 708 -11.62 36.82 -31.28
C GLY A 708 -11.44 37.05 -29.79
N ARG A 709 -10.46 36.48 -29.06
CA ARG A 709 -10.15 36.96 -27.68
C ARG A 709 -8.83 36.40 -27.11
N ARG A 710 -7.75 37.17 -27.21
CA ARG A 710 -6.59 37.03 -26.32
C ARG A 710 -6.71 38.06 -25.20
N ARG A 711 -7.18 37.64 -24.01
CA ARG A 711 -6.90 38.39 -22.77
C ARG A 711 -5.49 38.02 -22.31
N LYS A 712 -4.61 39.02 -22.24
CA LYS A 712 -3.37 38.93 -21.47
C LYS A 712 -3.76 39.02 -20.00
N ILE A 713 -3.49 37.98 -19.22
CA ILE A 713 -3.41 38.06 -17.76
C ILE A 713 -1.94 38.35 -17.45
N LYS A 714 -1.71 39.35 -16.61
CA LYS A 714 -0.40 39.82 -16.16
C LYS A 714 -0.04 39.15 -14.86
#